data_AF-A0A4U0Y3V9-F1
#
_entry.id   AF-A0A4U0Y3V9-F1
#
_cell.length_a   1.000
_cell.length_b   1.000
_cell.length_c   1.000
_cell.angle_alpha   90.00
_cell.angle_beta   90.00
_cell.angle_gamma   90.00
#
_symmetry.space_group_name_H-M   'P 1'
#
loop_
_entity.id
_entity.type
_entity.pdbx_description
1 polymer ?
#
loop_
_entity_poly.entity_id
_entity_poly.type
_entity_poly.pdbx_seq_one_letter_code
_entity_poly.pdbx_strand_id
1 'polypeptide(L)'
;MLPILATTTALLFFAGSALAQDCESYGDDFQNGGSYFQNSLSSDPFTALQEFEGCQNDTANNVLVDPSGDQSQCSNTPLLPDDTPQLITCTDWPKDKLYNGSWSLLIISNNGNGDPIAYERDFSLSVGPQQTTTVTATATITNQITPVVNVTQTSTSTYTTTVPSSTSTIRASVSPTTVTPAPSVTRVTKGLITLTQVVQTVQVSSTAKTVPASCVVPKTTRVKDPVAQIVPTVLGELDSVASGIIHGLQGSVGNIAGGLIGLGSIGKRSSVSAEYKRAVLEGRTPSDELKRAFVEDRNERMAKILHKRAPDQPTITVTASNVATSTNSQVAATTTQTVTVFVSQTSTLTSGVATVGAAGQRSTVTDAASTHTITVNAPIAIATSTQTKHTTITNTVTTTSAGAAQSCATAATPPDLNIPPSQHTVNVSIIDTTGVVGDMPASLFMTPAIPGFDSLQAPCYSFLIKHRNADKPSKYDHLLFDLGIRKDFENGPKVVVDQQKQVKYSVKVEKNVVDIIREHGDDPAKIGGIIWSHYHFDHIGDPSTFPSSTDLIVGPGFKARFVPGYPSVPDSPVPESAWKDRHLREIDFEAEGQGSRIGGYKAFDFYGDGSFYLIDSPGHATGHVCGLARTSANPPEFIIMGGDIAHHGGEFRPTKWLPLPDDIQPSPLVAPYAKAASVCPGSLFEAIHPKGSSTEPYMLPNGPIHDNAESAVESLDKFTEFDAQENVFAMIAHDESLLDVVEFYPKPANGWLEKGWKEQGRWRFLKDFDTAVETKETT
;
A
#
# COMPACT_ATOMS: atom_id res chain seq x y z
N MET A 1 -44.46 65.16 -49.84
CA MET A 1 -45.67 64.50 -49.30
C MET A 1 -45.22 63.21 -48.63
N LEU A 2 -45.53 63.02 -47.34
CA LEU A 2 -45.29 61.80 -46.54
C LEU A 2 -45.98 60.55 -47.15
N PRO A 3 -45.80 59.27 -46.69
CA PRO A 3 -44.90 58.69 -45.65
C PRO A 3 -44.39 57.22 -45.93
N ILE A 4 -43.89 56.53 -44.88
CA ILE A 4 -43.89 55.04 -44.58
C ILE A 4 -42.68 54.23 -45.15
N LEU A 5 -41.90 53.37 -44.45
CA LEU A 5 -41.89 52.67 -43.15
C LEU A 5 -40.38 52.45 -42.78
N ALA A 6 -39.99 52.57 -41.51
CA ALA A 6 -38.62 52.27 -41.05
C ALA A 6 -38.62 51.02 -40.16
N THR A 7 -37.83 50.00 -40.53
CA THR A 7 -37.57 48.80 -39.74
C THR A 7 -36.39 49.01 -38.80
N THR A 8 -36.63 48.73 -37.52
CA THR A 8 -35.71 48.79 -36.38
C THR A 8 -34.70 47.64 -36.37
N THR A 9 -33.41 47.95 -36.25
CA THR A 9 -32.35 47.02 -35.85
C THR A 9 -31.87 47.44 -34.46
N ALA A 10 -32.09 46.59 -33.45
CA ALA A 10 -31.60 46.79 -32.09
C ALA A 10 -30.25 46.08 -31.93
N LEU A 11 -29.19 46.86 -31.69
CA LEU A 11 -27.93 46.37 -31.14
C LEU A 11 -27.87 46.83 -29.68
N LEU A 12 -28.14 45.93 -28.73
CA LEU A 12 -27.89 46.17 -27.31
C LEU A 12 -26.40 45.94 -27.04
N PHE A 13 -25.68 47.02 -26.75
CA PHE A 13 -24.42 46.93 -26.00
C PHE A 13 -24.76 46.52 -24.56
N PHE A 14 -24.44 45.29 -24.19
CA PHE A 14 -24.36 44.90 -22.78
C PHE A 14 -23.14 45.59 -22.17
N ALA A 15 -23.37 46.65 -21.41
CA ALA A 15 -22.41 47.09 -20.40
C ALA A 15 -22.39 45.99 -19.34
N GLY A 16 -21.27 45.26 -19.25
CA GLY A 16 -21.06 44.27 -18.20
C GLY A 16 -21.10 44.96 -16.84
N SER A 17 -22.06 44.58 -16.02
CA SER A 17 -22.00 44.77 -14.58
C SER A 17 -20.81 43.96 -14.05
N ALA A 18 -19.77 44.65 -13.58
CA ALA A 18 -18.68 44.04 -12.81
C ALA A 18 -19.30 43.37 -11.58
N LEU A 19 -19.13 42.05 -11.47
CA LEU A 19 -19.41 41.30 -10.26
C LEU A 19 -18.40 41.76 -9.20
N ALA A 20 -18.86 42.03 -7.98
CA ALA A 20 -17.98 42.32 -6.84
C ALA A 20 -17.03 41.12 -6.65
N GLN A 21 -15.73 41.39 -6.62
CA GLN A 21 -14.68 40.37 -6.45
C GLN A 21 -14.29 40.37 -4.97
N ASP A 22 -14.60 39.29 -4.26
CA ASP A 22 -14.20 39.12 -2.85
C ASP A 22 -12.71 38.76 -2.81
N CYS A 23 -11.85 39.69 -2.38
CA CYS A 23 -10.43 39.44 -2.13
C CYS A 23 -10.27 38.54 -0.89
N GLU A 24 -9.45 37.50 -0.95
CA GLU A 24 -9.28 36.50 0.12
C GLU A 24 -7.80 36.28 0.47
N SER A 25 -7.51 35.86 1.71
CA SER A 25 -6.16 35.63 2.25
C SER A 25 -6.02 34.21 2.79
N TYR A 26 -4.85 33.61 2.54
CA TYR A 26 -4.53 32.23 2.90
C TYR A 26 -3.12 32.11 3.51
N GLY A 27 -2.94 31.18 4.44
CA GLY A 27 -1.64 30.86 5.02
C GLY A 27 -1.10 29.52 4.53
N ASP A 28 0.18 29.48 4.15
CA ASP A 28 0.79 28.27 3.56
C ASP A 28 1.47 27.42 4.65
N ASP A 29 2.33 28.04 5.45
CA ASP A 29 3.14 27.40 6.50
C ASP A 29 2.54 27.59 7.91
N PHE A 30 2.01 28.78 8.19
CA PHE A 30 1.20 29.09 9.37
C PHE A 30 -0.24 29.29 8.92
N GLN A 31 -1.15 28.50 9.48
CA GLN A 31 -2.59 28.52 9.19
C GLN A 31 -3.39 28.87 10.44
N ASN A 32 -4.58 29.43 10.22
CA ASN A 32 -5.50 29.77 11.30
C ASN A 32 -5.91 28.52 12.10
N GLY A 33 -5.75 28.55 13.41
CA GLY A 33 -5.96 27.45 14.35
C GLY A 33 -4.77 26.48 14.50
N GLY A 34 -3.65 26.70 13.80
CA GLY A 34 -2.49 25.80 13.79
C GLY A 34 -1.62 25.87 15.05
N SER A 35 -0.82 24.82 15.28
CA SER A 35 0.20 24.75 16.34
C SER A 35 1.55 24.37 15.76
N TYR A 36 2.60 25.14 16.09
CA TYR A 36 3.90 25.07 15.44
C TYR A 36 5.06 25.13 16.43
N PHE A 37 6.12 24.36 16.18
CA PHE A 37 7.36 24.42 16.94
C PHE A 37 8.33 25.48 16.38
N GLN A 38 9.02 26.23 17.25
CA GLN A 38 10.10 27.15 16.87
C GLN A 38 11.35 26.87 17.70
N ASN A 39 12.50 26.86 17.01
CA ASN A 39 13.78 26.65 17.66
C ASN A 39 14.23 27.91 18.42
N SER A 40 14.23 27.83 19.75
CA SER A 40 14.62 28.94 20.64
C SER A 40 16.13 29.28 20.58
N LEU A 41 16.94 28.53 19.82
CA LEU A 41 18.36 28.77 19.63
C LEU A 41 18.69 29.44 18.29
N SER A 42 17.70 29.69 17.42
CA SER A 42 17.90 30.36 16.13
C SER A 42 17.71 31.87 16.30
N SER A 43 18.69 32.66 15.85
CA SER A 43 18.59 34.12 15.78
C SER A 43 17.90 34.62 14.50
N ASP A 44 17.38 33.71 13.67
CA ASP A 44 16.72 34.07 12.42
C ASP A 44 15.36 34.71 12.69
N PRO A 45 14.92 35.69 11.87
CA PRO A 45 13.60 36.30 12.02
C PRO A 45 12.48 35.28 11.88
N PHE A 46 11.39 35.50 12.62
CA PHE A 46 10.12 34.82 12.36
C PHE A 46 9.66 35.16 10.94
N THR A 47 9.25 34.14 10.21
CA THR A 47 8.78 34.24 8.83
C THR A 47 7.51 33.41 8.67
N ALA A 48 6.61 33.87 7.80
CA ALA A 48 5.40 33.16 7.43
C ALA A 48 5.10 33.39 5.95
N LEU A 49 4.55 32.40 5.27
CA LEU A 49 4.10 32.45 3.89
C LEU A 49 2.58 32.65 3.82
N GLN A 50 2.15 33.48 2.87
CA GLN A 50 0.74 33.74 2.62
C GLN A 50 0.46 33.96 1.14
N GLU A 51 -0.76 33.66 0.73
CA GLU A 51 -1.27 33.84 -0.62
C GLU A 51 -2.57 34.66 -0.62
N PHE A 52 -2.89 35.24 -1.76
CA PHE A 52 -4.09 36.03 -1.99
C PHE A 52 -4.83 35.55 -3.23
N GLU A 53 -6.15 35.71 -3.26
CA GLU A 53 -6.98 35.42 -4.42
C GLU A 53 -8.06 36.49 -4.57
N GLY A 54 -8.34 36.92 -5.79
CA GLY A 54 -9.43 37.85 -6.06
C GLY A 54 -9.14 39.30 -5.69
N CYS A 55 -7.88 39.66 -5.47
CA CYS A 55 -7.48 40.96 -4.95
C CYS A 55 -7.13 41.98 -6.05
N GLN A 56 -7.11 43.26 -5.69
CA GLN A 56 -6.63 44.34 -6.55
C GLN A 56 -5.14 44.61 -6.30
N ASN A 57 -4.51 45.35 -7.20
CA ASN A 57 -3.09 45.69 -7.07
C ASN A 57 -2.84 46.65 -5.90
N ASP A 58 -2.38 46.09 -4.78
CA ASP A 58 -1.95 46.80 -3.57
C ASP A 58 -0.98 45.93 -2.74
N THR A 59 -0.56 46.42 -1.58
CA THR A 59 0.24 45.67 -0.60
C THR A 59 -0.50 45.52 0.73
N ALA A 60 -0.51 44.30 1.28
CA ALA A 60 -0.90 44.05 2.65
C ALA A 60 0.16 44.51 3.65
N ASN A 61 -0.32 45.16 4.71
CA ASN A 61 0.43 45.48 5.92
C ASN A 61 0.21 44.36 6.91
N ASN A 62 1.31 43.70 7.31
CA ASN A 62 1.27 42.54 8.19
C ASN A 62 1.67 42.94 9.60
N VAL A 63 0.87 42.59 10.60
CA VAL A 63 1.13 42.91 12.01
C VAL A 63 1.10 41.64 12.83
N LEU A 64 2.22 41.32 13.49
CA LEU A 64 2.31 40.21 14.43
C LEU A 64 1.86 40.67 15.82
N VAL A 65 0.99 39.89 16.46
CA VAL A 65 0.49 40.14 17.81
C VAL A 65 0.98 39.03 18.72
N ASP A 66 1.72 39.40 19.75
CA ASP A 66 2.34 38.45 20.68
C ASP A 66 1.33 37.92 21.73
N PRO A 67 1.69 36.89 22.53
CA PRO A 67 0.83 36.36 23.58
C PRO A 67 0.45 37.34 24.70
N SER A 68 1.17 38.46 24.83
CA SER A 68 0.84 39.56 25.75
C SER A 68 -0.09 40.62 25.14
N GLY A 69 -0.40 40.50 23.85
CA GLY A 69 -1.27 41.40 23.10
C GLY A 69 -0.56 42.60 22.48
N ASP A 70 0.78 42.63 22.54
CA ASP A 70 1.59 43.69 21.95
C ASP A 70 1.74 43.47 20.45
N GLN A 71 1.65 44.56 19.68
CA GLN A 71 1.65 44.53 18.22
C GLN A 71 2.99 44.99 17.66
N SER A 72 3.48 44.31 16.63
CA SER A 72 4.71 44.65 15.91
C SER A 72 4.48 44.55 14.41
N GLN A 73 4.94 45.53 13.66
CA GLN A 73 4.82 45.52 12.21
C GLN A 73 5.86 44.58 11.59
N CYS A 74 5.43 43.77 10.63
CA CYS A 74 6.29 42.92 9.80
C CYS A 74 6.40 43.48 8.38
N SER A 75 7.16 42.81 7.50
CA SER A 75 7.27 43.22 6.10
C SER A 75 5.91 43.20 5.40
N ASN A 76 5.71 44.14 4.48
CA ASN A 76 4.53 44.17 3.62
C ASN A 76 4.63 43.12 2.51
N THR A 77 3.49 42.64 2.03
CA THR A 77 3.38 41.61 0.98
C THR A 77 2.45 42.09 -0.14
N PRO A 78 2.80 41.91 -1.43
CA PRO A 78 1.92 42.30 -2.53
C PRO A 78 0.68 41.39 -2.58
N LEU A 79 -0.48 41.94 -2.96
CA LEU A 79 -1.72 41.16 -3.12
C LEU A 79 -1.80 40.39 -4.45
N LEU A 80 -0.90 40.69 -5.39
CA LEU A 80 -0.84 40.09 -6.72
C LEU A 80 0.58 39.57 -7.01
N PRO A 81 0.73 38.55 -7.87
CA PRO A 81 -0.34 37.79 -8.53
C PRO A 81 -1.07 36.82 -7.57
N ASP A 82 -2.30 36.48 -7.93
CA ASP A 82 -3.10 35.48 -7.20
C ASP A 82 -2.34 34.15 -7.08
N ASP A 83 -2.62 33.40 -6.01
CA ASP A 83 -2.08 32.06 -5.73
C ASP A 83 -0.54 32.00 -5.81
N THR A 84 0.13 33.07 -5.41
CA THR A 84 1.60 33.17 -5.40
C THR A 84 2.11 33.44 -3.98
N PRO A 85 2.91 32.53 -3.38
CA PRO A 85 3.40 32.67 -2.02
C PRO A 85 4.18 33.98 -1.80
N GLN A 86 3.76 34.74 -0.80
CA GLN A 86 4.41 35.97 -0.35
C GLN A 86 5.00 35.76 1.04
N LEU A 87 6.27 36.13 1.20
CA LEU A 87 7.00 35.96 2.45
C LEU A 87 6.83 37.17 3.36
N ILE A 88 6.26 36.95 4.53
CA ILE A 88 6.27 37.87 5.66
C ILE A 88 7.54 37.63 6.47
N THR A 89 8.23 38.70 6.83
CA THR A 89 9.40 38.68 7.71
C THR A 89 9.19 39.64 8.86
N CYS A 90 9.28 39.15 10.09
CA CYS A 90 9.12 39.92 11.31
C CYS A 90 10.49 40.10 11.97
N THR A 91 11.26 41.10 11.54
CA THR A 91 12.67 41.30 11.96
C THR A 91 12.85 41.57 13.45
N ASP A 92 11.86 42.19 14.10
CA ASP A 92 11.89 42.46 15.54
C ASP A 92 11.66 41.20 16.39
N TRP A 93 11.22 40.10 15.76
CA TRP A 93 10.92 38.82 16.37
C TRP A 93 11.82 37.70 15.83
N PRO A 94 13.13 37.69 16.15
CA PRO A 94 13.95 36.51 15.93
C PRO A 94 13.42 35.31 16.75
N LYS A 95 13.64 34.09 16.25
CA LYS A 95 13.06 32.86 16.82
C LYS A 95 13.49 32.60 18.26
N ASP A 96 14.68 33.07 18.65
CA ASP A 96 15.20 33.04 20.02
C ASP A 96 14.48 33.99 20.99
N LYS A 97 13.72 34.97 20.49
CA LYS A 97 12.83 35.83 21.28
C LYS A 97 11.37 35.39 21.27
N LEU A 98 11.00 34.42 20.43
CA LEU A 98 9.66 33.83 20.48
C LEU A 98 9.49 33.05 21.78
N TYR A 99 8.24 32.90 22.22
CA TYR A 99 7.92 32.18 23.44
C TYR A 99 6.60 31.45 23.33
N ASN A 100 6.43 30.45 24.20
CA ASN A 100 5.24 29.61 24.24
C ASN A 100 3.98 30.45 24.39
N GLY A 101 3.01 30.22 23.51
CA GLY A 101 1.72 30.82 23.66
C GLY A 101 1.00 31.06 22.35
N SER A 102 0.11 32.04 22.44
CA SER A 102 -0.97 32.34 21.53
C SER A 102 -0.60 33.57 20.69
N TRP A 103 -0.34 33.36 19.40
CA TRP A 103 0.10 34.39 18.47
C TRP A 103 -0.98 34.67 17.42
N SER A 104 -1.02 35.91 16.93
CA SER A 104 -1.92 36.28 15.83
C SER A 104 -1.15 37.06 14.77
N LEU A 105 -1.54 36.92 13.51
CA LEU A 105 -1.03 37.71 12.39
C LEU A 105 -2.20 38.45 11.74
N LEU A 106 -2.14 39.77 11.68
CA LEU A 106 -3.15 40.62 11.04
C LEU A 106 -2.69 40.99 9.64
N ILE A 107 -3.58 40.86 8.65
CA ILE A 107 -3.33 41.17 7.24
C ILE A 107 -4.29 42.28 6.82
N ILE A 108 -3.76 43.47 6.50
CA ILE A 108 -4.57 44.68 6.35
C ILE A 108 -4.17 45.48 5.12
N SER A 109 -5.12 45.82 4.25
CA SER A 109 -4.86 46.60 3.03
C SER A 109 -6.10 47.40 2.61
N ASN A 110 -5.88 48.49 1.87
CA ASN A 110 -6.96 49.27 1.25
C ASN A 110 -7.41 48.70 -0.11
N ASN A 111 -6.83 47.55 -0.51
CA ASN A 111 -7.09 46.80 -1.72
C ASN A 111 -7.12 47.69 -2.96
N GLY A 112 -6.14 48.59 -3.09
CA GLY A 112 -5.97 49.46 -4.26
C GLY A 112 -7.01 50.58 -4.35
N ASN A 113 -7.58 51.00 -3.21
CA ASN A 113 -8.78 51.83 -3.08
C ASN A 113 -10.09 51.14 -3.52
N GLY A 114 -10.09 49.80 -3.58
CA GLY A 114 -11.28 48.98 -3.72
C GLY A 114 -11.93 48.66 -2.37
N ASP A 115 -12.55 47.48 -2.26
CA ASP A 115 -13.09 46.98 -0.98
C ASP A 115 -11.92 46.60 -0.06
N PRO A 116 -11.69 47.33 1.07
CA PRO A 116 -10.53 47.09 1.91
C PRO A 116 -10.61 45.72 2.60
N ILE A 117 -9.46 45.19 3.01
CA ILE A 117 -9.37 43.88 3.68
C ILE A 117 -8.77 43.99 5.08
N ALA A 118 -9.26 43.15 5.98
CA ALA A 118 -8.77 43.00 7.33
C ALA A 118 -8.98 41.55 7.80
N TYR A 119 -7.91 40.75 7.76
CA TYR A 119 -7.90 39.34 8.18
C TYR A 119 -7.04 39.12 9.43
N GLU A 120 -7.38 38.09 10.20
CA GLU A 120 -6.66 37.65 11.41
C GLU A 120 -6.36 36.16 11.29
N ARG A 121 -5.11 35.79 11.50
CA ARG A 121 -4.66 34.41 11.54
C ARG A 121 -4.12 34.09 12.91
N ASP A 122 -4.85 33.25 13.62
CA ASP A 122 -4.56 32.84 14.99
C ASP A 122 -3.80 31.51 15.01
N PHE A 123 -2.70 31.39 15.76
CA PHE A 123 -1.92 30.15 15.88
C PHE A 123 -1.20 30.06 17.23
N SER A 124 -0.75 28.86 17.61
CA SER A 124 0.05 28.65 18.82
C SER A 124 1.49 28.25 18.51
N LEU A 125 2.44 28.79 19.28
CA LEU A 125 3.85 28.43 19.19
C LEU A 125 4.29 27.62 20.41
N SER A 126 5.03 26.53 20.16
CA SER A 126 5.87 25.85 21.13
C SER A 126 7.33 26.17 20.82
N VAL A 127 8.01 26.84 21.73
CA VAL A 127 9.35 27.39 21.54
C VAL A 127 10.30 26.73 22.52
N GLY A 128 11.34 26.08 21.99
CA GLY A 128 12.31 25.37 22.82
C GLY A 128 13.61 25.06 22.08
N PRO A 129 14.66 24.63 22.80
CA PRO A 129 15.93 24.30 22.18
C PRO A 129 15.78 23.05 21.33
N GLN A 130 16.19 23.16 20.07
CA GLN A 130 16.23 22.04 19.15
C GLN A 130 17.28 21.01 19.62
N GLN A 131 16.86 19.79 19.99
CA GLN A 131 17.75 18.70 20.40
C GLN A 131 18.44 18.09 19.18
N THR A 132 19.77 18.09 19.16
CA THR A 132 20.56 17.61 18.04
C THR A 132 21.44 16.43 18.48
N THR A 133 21.27 15.27 17.86
CA THR A 133 22.08 14.07 18.13
C THR A 133 23.19 13.95 17.10
N THR A 134 24.44 14.19 17.51
CA THR A 134 25.61 14.06 16.63
C THR A 134 26.17 12.64 16.68
N VAL A 135 26.06 11.89 15.58
CA VAL A 135 26.68 10.55 15.45
C VAL A 135 27.97 10.68 14.65
N THR A 136 29.12 10.62 15.32
CA THR A 136 30.43 10.51 14.66
C THR A 136 30.73 9.04 14.38
N ALA A 137 30.55 8.60 13.13
CA ALA A 137 30.89 7.24 12.74
C ALA A 137 32.42 7.10 12.56
N THR A 138 33.10 6.57 13.57
CA THR A 138 34.47 6.07 13.44
C THR A 138 34.41 4.61 12.99
N ALA A 139 34.79 4.32 11.74
CA ALA A 139 34.91 2.94 11.26
C ALA A 139 36.27 2.34 11.65
N THR A 140 36.30 1.55 12.72
CA THR A 140 37.42 0.64 13.01
C THR A 140 37.11 -0.71 12.36
N ILE A 141 37.82 -1.06 11.29
CA ILE A 141 37.65 -2.36 10.62
C ILE A 141 38.58 -3.37 11.26
N THR A 142 38.03 -4.30 12.04
CA THR A 142 38.73 -5.50 12.52
C THR A 142 38.38 -6.66 11.58
N ASN A 143 39.34 -7.11 10.77
CA ASN A 143 39.17 -8.31 9.96
C ASN A 143 39.33 -9.56 10.83
N GLN A 144 38.23 -10.22 11.20
CA GLN A 144 38.27 -11.56 11.78
C GLN A 144 38.10 -12.60 10.67
N ILE A 145 39.22 -13.23 10.29
CA ILE A 145 39.19 -14.42 9.44
C ILE A 145 38.88 -15.61 10.36
N THR A 146 37.67 -16.14 10.28
CA THR A 146 37.35 -17.42 10.93
C THR A 146 37.71 -18.54 9.95
N PRO A 147 38.78 -19.33 10.20
CA PRO A 147 39.05 -20.49 9.37
C PRO A 147 37.91 -21.50 9.56
N VAL A 148 37.21 -21.82 8.47
CA VAL A 148 36.20 -22.89 8.46
C VAL A 148 36.93 -24.22 8.67
N VAL A 149 36.71 -24.85 9.82
CA VAL A 149 37.22 -26.19 10.11
C VAL A 149 36.31 -27.21 9.42
N ASN A 150 36.95 -28.10 8.65
CA ASN A 150 36.31 -29.16 7.86
C ASN A 150 35.43 -30.08 8.73
N VAL A 151 34.21 -30.37 8.26
CA VAL A 151 33.35 -31.41 8.83
C VAL A 151 32.96 -32.40 7.73
N THR A 152 33.48 -33.62 7.80
CA THR A 152 33.00 -34.76 7.02
C THR A 152 31.75 -35.32 7.71
N GLN A 153 30.56 -35.16 7.11
CA GLN A 153 29.35 -35.82 7.62
C GLN A 153 29.08 -37.13 6.87
N THR A 154 29.07 -38.23 7.60
CA THR A 154 28.59 -39.54 7.12
C THR A 154 27.17 -39.75 7.65
N SER A 155 26.15 -39.63 6.80
CA SER A 155 24.76 -39.92 7.19
C SER A 155 24.41 -41.35 6.78
N THR A 156 23.99 -42.18 7.74
CA THR A 156 23.51 -43.55 7.51
C THR A 156 22.05 -43.62 7.95
N SER A 157 21.12 -43.78 7.01
CA SER A 157 19.69 -43.96 7.31
C SER A 157 19.27 -45.41 7.07
N THR A 158 18.83 -46.08 8.14
CA THR A 158 18.39 -47.48 8.12
C THR A 158 16.88 -47.55 8.26
N TYR A 159 16.18 -48.12 7.28
CA TYR A 159 14.72 -48.33 7.32
C TYR A 159 14.41 -49.82 7.40
N THR A 160 13.72 -50.24 8.48
CA THR A 160 13.32 -51.64 8.72
C THR A 160 11.80 -51.77 8.55
N THR A 161 11.33 -52.63 7.64
CA THR A 161 9.90 -52.92 7.47
C THR A 161 9.64 -54.40 7.80
N THR A 162 8.74 -54.69 8.74
CA THR A 162 8.39 -56.06 9.17
C THR A 162 6.92 -56.35 8.83
N VAL A 163 6.62 -57.45 8.14
CA VAL A 163 5.27 -57.85 7.72
C VAL A 163 4.75 -59.00 8.60
N PRO A 164 3.50 -59.02 9.08
CA PRO A 164 2.98 -60.12 9.89
C PRO A 164 2.52 -61.31 9.03
N SER A 165 2.70 -62.54 9.53
CA SER A 165 2.41 -63.80 8.84
C SER A 165 0.94 -64.25 8.98
N SER A 166 0.43 -64.99 7.97
CA SER A 166 -0.87 -65.68 7.97
C SER A 166 -0.70 -67.16 7.59
N THR A 167 -1.52 -68.06 8.15
CA THR A 167 -1.35 -69.53 8.05
C THR A 167 -2.58 -70.18 7.40
N SER A 168 -2.37 -71.14 6.49
CA SER A 168 -3.40 -72.10 6.03
C SER A 168 -2.85 -73.53 5.99
N THR A 169 -3.71 -74.54 6.15
CA THR A 169 -3.35 -75.94 6.46
C THR A 169 -3.71 -76.89 5.30
N ILE A 170 -2.78 -77.73 4.84
CA ILE A 170 -3.10 -78.96 4.09
C ILE A 170 -2.06 -80.07 4.39
N ARG A 171 -2.50 -81.34 4.46
CA ARG A 171 -1.71 -82.55 4.78
C ARG A 171 -0.98 -83.11 3.56
N ALA A 172 0.26 -83.56 3.73
CA ALA A 172 0.79 -84.81 3.14
C ALA A 172 2.20 -85.14 3.67
N SER A 173 2.57 -86.42 3.57
CA SER A 173 3.72 -87.07 4.20
C SER A 173 4.87 -87.30 3.21
N VAL A 174 6.11 -86.86 3.49
CA VAL A 174 7.36 -87.55 3.05
C VAL A 174 8.59 -87.12 3.87
N SER A 175 9.61 -88.00 3.91
CA SER A 175 10.86 -88.05 4.69
C SER A 175 11.77 -86.81 4.64
N PRO A 176 12.52 -86.49 5.73
CA PRO A 176 13.37 -85.31 5.77
C PRO A 176 14.71 -85.52 5.03
N THR A 177 15.05 -84.57 4.15
CA THR A 177 16.42 -84.35 3.66
C THR A 177 16.80 -82.93 4.09
N THR A 178 17.82 -82.79 4.94
CA THR A 178 18.32 -81.47 5.36
C THR A 178 19.23 -80.91 4.26
N VAL A 179 18.78 -79.84 3.60
CA VAL A 179 19.62 -79.01 2.73
C VAL A 179 19.67 -77.62 3.34
N THR A 180 20.86 -77.18 3.73
CA THR A 180 21.10 -75.80 4.19
C THR A 180 21.49 -74.95 2.98
N PRO A 181 20.62 -74.13 2.39
CA PRO A 181 21.07 -73.17 1.38
C PRO A 181 21.88 -72.07 2.06
N ALA A 182 23.04 -71.74 1.49
CA ALA A 182 23.81 -70.58 1.91
C ALA A 182 22.99 -69.29 1.65
N PRO A 183 23.11 -68.26 2.51
CA PRO A 183 22.40 -66.99 2.31
C PRO A 183 22.73 -66.40 0.94
N SER A 184 21.70 -66.08 0.15
CA SER A 184 21.87 -65.40 -1.14
C SER A 184 21.88 -63.88 -0.93
N VAL A 185 23.04 -63.27 -1.11
CA VAL A 185 23.21 -61.81 -1.10
C VAL A 185 23.23 -61.34 -2.55
N THR A 186 22.19 -60.61 -2.97
CA THR A 186 22.18 -59.97 -4.30
C THR A 186 22.58 -58.51 -4.12
N ARG A 187 23.79 -58.15 -4.58
CA ARG A 187 24.32 -56.78 -4.53
C ARG A 187 24.06 -56.11 -5.88
N VAL A 188 23.20 -55.09 -5.90
CA VAL A 188 22.94 -54.28 -7.09
C VAL A 188 23.65 -52.94 -6.91
N THR A 189 24.71 -52.71 -7.68
CA THR A 189 25.40 -51.41 -7.77
C THR A 189 24.82 -50.65 -8.96
N LYS A 190 24.08 -49.56 -8.72
CA LYS A 190 23.72 -48.61 -9.78
C LYS A 190 24.81 -47.53 -9.86
N GLY A 191 25.16 -47.14 -11.08
CA GLY A 191 26.36 -46.35 -11.41
C GLY A 191 26.45 -44.96 -10.74
N LEU A 192 27.66 -44.41 -10.78
CA LEU A 192 28.07 -43.13 -10.22
C LEU A 192 27.27 -41.97 -10.85
N ILE A 193 26.68 -41.08 -10.03
CA ILE A 193 26.11 -39.80 -10.48
C ILE A 193 26.98 -38.68 -9.93
N THR A 194 27.60 -37.90 -10.81
CA THR A 194 28.41 -36.73 -10.47
C THR A 194 27.54 -35.48 -10.65
N LEU A 195 27.38 -34.70 -9.58
CA LEU A 195 26.68 -33.41 -9.61
C LEU A 195 27.72 -32.30 -9.45
N THR A 196 27.80 -31.41 -10.44
CA THR A 196 28.68 -30.23 -10.41
C THR A 196 27.86 -29.03 -9.99
N GLN A 197 28.20 -28.42 -8.85
CA GLN A 197 27.57 -27.19 -8.38
C GLN A 197 28.57 -26.03 -8.52
N VAL A 198 28.18 -24.99 -9.23
CA VAL A 198 28.97 -23.76 -9.37
C VAL A 198 28.53 -22.80 -8.27
N VAL A 199 29.44 -22.44 -7.37
CA VAL A 199 29.20 -21.44 -6.32
C VAL A 199 29.85 -20.13 -6.77
N GLN A 200 29.05 -19.07 -6.88
CA GLN A 200 29.54 -17.74 -7.24
C GLN A 200 29.84 -16.93 -5.98
N THR A 201 31.06 -16.40 -5.88
CA THR A 201 31.45 -15.51 -4.79
C THR A 201 31.64 -14.10 -5.34
N VAL A 202 30.90 -13.13 -4.77
CA VAL A 202 30.92 -11.73 -5.21
C VAL A 202 32.00 -10.96 -4.46
N GLN A 203 32.93 -10.36 -5.19
CA GLN A 203 33.91 -9.41 -4.64
C GLN A 203 33.52 -7.99 -5.07
N VAL A 204 33.35 -7.10 -4.09
CA VAL A 204 32.79 -5.76 -4.25
C VAL A 204 33.89 -4.69 -4.27
N SER A 205 33.86 -3.77 -5.25
CA SER A 205 34.69 -2.55 -5.27
C SER A 205 33.83 -1.30 -5.37
N SER A 206 34.11 -0.24 -4.58
CA SER A 206 33.29 0.98 -4.51
C SER A 206 33.87 2.22 -5.21
N THR A 207 32.98 3.09 -5.71
CA THR A 207 33.27 4.43 -6.27
C THR A 207 32.16 5.38 -5.82
N ALA A 208 32.48 6.61 -5.40
CA ALA A 208 31.54 7.54 -4.76
C ALA A 208 31.08 8.68 -5.68
N LYS A 209 29.80 9.08 -5.58
CA LYS A 209 29.17 10.24 -6.26
C LYS A 209 28.18 10.92 -5.29
N THR A 210 28.09 12.25 -5.30
CA THR A 210 27.36 13.08 -4.31
C THR A 210 25.96 13.50 -4.82
N VAL A 211 24.93 13.51 -3.96
CA VAL A 211 23.53 13.93 -4.25
C VAL A 211 22.93 14.72 -3.04
N PRO A 212 22.10 15.78 -3.22
CA PRO A 212 21.62 16.66 -2.13
C PRO A 212 20.39 16.14 -1.34
N ALA A 213 20.19 16.67 -0.12
CA ALA A 213 19.14 16.30 0.85
C ALA A 213 17.87 17.20 0.81
N SER A 214 16.85 16.83 1.60
CA SER A 214 15.48 17.32 1.45
C SER A 214 14.71 17.56 2.76
N CYS A 215 14.00 18.69 2.85
CA CYS A 215 13.18 19.14 4.00
C CYS A 215 11.66 18.94 3.77
N VAL A 216 10.90 18.70 4.84
CA VAL A 216 9.44 18.48 4.83
C VAL A 216 8.67 19.81 4.82
N VAL A 217 7.66 19.96 3.96
CA VAL A 217 6.57 20.94 4.11
C VAL A 217 5.25 20.15 4.14
N PRO A 218 4.39 20.31 5.16
CA PRO A 218 3.08 19.65 5.21
C PRO A 218 2.20 20.09 4.02
N LYS A 219 1.46 19.15 3.40
CA LYS A 219 0.34 19.53 2.51
C LYS A 219 -0.76 20.14 3.38
N THR A 220 -0.86 21.46 3.36
CA THR A 220 -1.88 22.19 4.09
C THR A 220 -3.15 22.30 3.24
N THR A 221 -4.29 21.94 3.82
CA THR A 221 -5.60 22.30 3.26
C THR A 221 -5.67 23.81 3.18
N ARG A 222 -6.06 24.39 2.06
CA ARG A 222 -6.16 25.85 1.90
C ARG A 222 -7.25 26.38 2.83
N VAL A 223 -6.87 27.02 3.95
CA VAL A 223 -7.79 27.58 4.95
C VAL A 223 -7.82 29.10 4.80
N LYS A 224 -9.01 29.64 4.50
CA LYS A 224 -9.24 31.08 4.40
C LYS A 224 -9.06 31.74 5.76
N ASP A 225 -8.30 32.83 5.81
CA ASP A 225 -8.12 33.62 7.03
C ASP A 225 -9.46 34.29 7.42
N PRO A 226 -9.90 34.18 8.69
CA PRO A 226 -11.13 34.83 9.16
C PRO A 226 -10.97 36.36 9.23
N VAL A 227 -12.12 37.06 9.23
CA VAL A 227 -12.15 38.52 9.39
C VAL A 227 -11.56 38.90 10.74
N ALA A 228 -10.71 39.93 10.73
CA ALA A 228 -10.04 40.41 11.93
C ALA A 228 -11.03 40.85 13.03
N GLN A 229 -10.72 40.48 14.26
CA GLN A 229 -11.38 40.95 15.47
C GLN A 229 -10.43 41.83 16.30
N ILE A 230 -9.13 41.69 16.08
CA ILE A 230 -8.08 42.58 16.60
C ILE A 230 -7.92 43.76 15.65
N VAL A 231 -7.91 44.97 16.23
CA VAL A 231 -7.70 46.21 15.48
C VAL A 231 -6.22 46.60 15.58
N PRO A 232 -5.54 46.92 14.47
CA PRO A 232 -4.15 47.38 14.50
C PRO A 232 -4.03 48.71 15.26
N THR A 233 -2.92 48.88 15.98
CA THR A 233 -2.59 50.12 16.72
C THR A 233 -1.25 50.72 16.30
N VAL A 234 -0.55 50.06 15.36
CA VAL A 234 0.80 50.41 14.92
C VAL A 234 0.85 50.90 13.47
N LEU A 235 -0.30 50.98 12.78
CA LEU A 235 -0.37 51.32 11.35
C LEU A 235 -0.82 52.77 11.05
N GLY A 236 -1.08 53.59 12.08
CA GLY A 236 -1.33 55.03 11.91
C GLY A 236 -2.63 55.35 11.15
N GLU A 237 -2.56 56.06 10.02
CA GLU A 237 -3.77 56.47 9.25
C GLU A 237 -4.63 55.27 8.77
N LEU A 238 -4.01 54.09 8.59
CA LEU A 238 -4.69 52.84 8.21
C LEU A 238 -5.50 52.20 9.36
N ASP A 239 -5.31 52.65 10.62
CA ASP A 239 -6.10 52.20 11.77
C ASP A 239 -7.60 52.49 11.57
N SER A 240 -7.91 53.57 10.82
CA SER A 240 -9.28 53.98 10.48
C SER A 240 -9.98 53.03 9.49
N VAL A 241 -9.22 52.46 8.54
CA VAL A 241 -9.71 51.52 7.51
C VAL A 241 -10.05 50.17 8.14
N ALA A 242 -9.12 49.61 8.94
CA ALA A 242 -9.36 48.38 9.67
C ALA A 242 -10.53 48.52 10.67
N SER A 243 -10.62 49.67 11.35
CA SER A 243 -11.72 49.98 12.26
C SER A 243 -13.10 49.99 11.58
N GLY A 244 -13.21 50.49 10.35
CA GLY A 244 -14.47 50.57 9.60
C GLY A 244 -15.04 49.20 9.27
N ILE A 245 -14.18 48.27 8.86
CA ILE A 245 -14.56 46.89 8.49
C ILE A 245 -14.93 46.08 9.74
N ILE A 246 -14.12 46.16 10.81
CA ILE A 246 -14.29 45.34 12.02
C ILE A 246 -15.58 45.69 12.79
N HIS A 247 -16.08 46.93 12.71
CA HIS A 247 -17.23 47.39 13.50
C HIS A 247 -18.51 47.72 12.71
N GLY A 248 -18.52 47.62 11.38
CA GLY A 248 -19.74 47.79 10.57
C GLY A 248 -20.49 49.12 10.78
N LEU A 249 -19.79 50.25 10.90
CA LEU A 249 -20.42 51.56 11.16
C LEU A 249 -21.05 52.16 9.89
N GLN A 250 -22.37 52.29 9.91
CA GLN A 250 -23.16 53.19 9.06
C GLN A 250 -22.61 54.63 9.09
N GLY A 251 -22.21 55.12 7.93
CA GLY A 251 -21.78 56.50 7.71
C GLY A 251 -22.00 56.92 6.25
N SER A 252 -23.25 57.27 5.95
CA SER A 252 -23.75 57.84 4.69
C SER A 252 -22.84 58.89 4.01
N VAL A 253 -22.42 58.58 2.78
CA VAL A 253 -22.80 59.34 1.56
C VAL A 253 -23.22 58.27 0.55
N GLY A 254 -24.43 57.72 0.54
CA GLY A 254 -25.72 58.35 0.30
C GLY A 254 -26.38 57.64 -0.90
N ASN A 255 -27.36 56.75 -0.63
CA ASN A 255 -28.29 56.07 -1.57
C ASN A 255 -27.63 55.25 -2.71
N ILE A 256 -27.93 53.97 -2.95
CA ILE A 256 -29.22 53.40 -3.38
C ILE A 256 -29.33 51.96 -2.83
N ALA A 257 -30.53 51.60 -2.37
CA ALA A 257 -30.87 50.32 -1.76
C ALA A 257 -30.95 49.13 -2.74
N GLY A 258 -30.58 47.94 -2.25
CA GLY A 258 -31.33 46.70 -2.49
C GLY A 258 -30.51 45.45 -2.86
N GLY A 259 -30.22 44.58 -1.89
CA GLY A 259 -29.85 43.18 -2.13
C GLY A 259 -29.15 42.47 -0.96
N LEU A 260 -29.87 41.58 -0.26
CA LEU A 260 -29.48 40.71 0.87
C LEU A 260 -28.10 40.01 0.70
N ILE A 261 -27.30 39.73 1.74
CA ILE A 261 -27.54 38.74 2.83
C ILE A 261 -26.72 39.12 4.10
N GLY A 262 -27.30 39.04 5.31
CA GLY A 262 -26.52 38.82 6.56
C GLY A 262 -26.70 39.75 7.78
N LEU A 263 -27.55 40.77 7.76
CA LEU A 263 -27.72 41.76 8.86
C LEU A 263 -28.47 41.27 10.12
N GLY A 264 -28.29 40.02 10.54
CA GLY A 264 -29.08 39.39 11.60
C GLY A 264 -28.47 39.33 13.01
N SER A 265 -27.20 39.70 13.24
CA SER A 265 -26.51 39.32 14.49
C SER A 265 -25.81 40.42 15.29
N ILE A 266 -25.84 41.69 14.88
CA ILE A 266 -25.06 42.75 15.55
C ILE A 266 -25.96 43.66 16.38
N GLY A 267 -26.56 43.08 17.42
CA GLY A 267 -27.24 43.82 18.48
C GLY A 267 -26.62 43.46 19.82
N LYS A 268 -25.81 44.38 20.37
CA LYS A 268 -25.21 44.37 21.73
C LYS A 268 -24.09 43.35 21.99
N ARG A 269 -22.83 43.75 21.77
CA ARG A 269 -21.71 43.39 22.66
C ARG A 269 -20.73 44.56 22.76
N SER A 270 -20.60 45.14 23.94
CA SER A 270 -19.39 45.85 24.34
C SER A 270 -18.30 44.79 24.52
N SER A 271 -17.49 44.54 23.49
CA SER A 271 -16.34 43.66 23.63
C SER A 271 -15.20 44.42 24.31
N VAL A 272 -14.43 43.72 25.15
CA VAL A 272 -13.26 44.28 25.84
C VAL A 272 -12.23 44.84 24.84
N SER A 273 -12.16 44.25 23.65
CA SER A 273 -11.38 44.76 22.50
C SER A 273 -11.79 46.19 22.07
N ALA A 274 -13.09 46.51 22.10
CA ALA A 274 -13.57 47.86 21.74
C ALA A 274 -13.26 48.91 22.81
N GLU A 275 -13.22 48.53 24.08
CA GLU A 275 -12.84 49.42 25.19
C GLU A 275 -11.32 49.67 25.23
N TYR A 276 -10.51 48.61 25.05
CA TYR A 276 -9.05 48.71 24.92
C TYR A 276 -8.67 49.66 23.77
N LYS A 277 -9.34 49.52 22.63
CA LYS A 277 -9.18 50.39 21.46
C LYS A 277 -9.56 51.85 21.70
N ARG A 278 -10.66 52.14 22.40
CA ARG A 278 -11.02 53.53 22.72
C ARG A 278 -9.94 54.21 23.54
N ALA A 279 -9.34 53.51 24.50
CA ALA A 279 -8.22 54.07 25.25
C ALA A 279 -7.04 54.41 24.32
N VAL A 280 -6.61 53.48 23.46
CA VAL A 280 -5.50 53.71 22.52
C VAL A 280 -5.78 54.85 21.51
N LEU A 281 -6.97 54.87 20.89
CA LEU A 281 -7.36 55.89 19.90
C LEU A 281 -7.54 57.29 20.53
N GLU A 282 -7.91 57.37 21.80
CA GLU A 282 -7.98 58.63 22.56
C GLU A 282 -6.59 59.11 23.04
N GLY A 283 -5.51 58.43 22.64
CA GLY A 283 -4.14 58.73 23.06
C GLY A 283 -3.87 58.42 24.53
N ARG A 284 -4.71 57.59 25.16
CA ARG A 284 -4.56 57.15 26.55
C ARG A 284 -3.87 55.79 26.57
N THR A 285 -2.89 55.62 27.44
CA THR A 285 -2.35 54.29 27.72
C THR A 285 -3.45 53.44 28.37
N PRO A 286 -3.86 52.30 27.78
CA PRO A 286 -4.83 51.40 28.40
C PRO A 286 -4.36 50.97 29.78
N SER A 287 -5.27 50.83 30.74
CA SER A 287 -4.90 50.30 32.05
C SER A 287 -4.45 48.85 31.93
N ASP A 288 -3.55 48.41 32.82
CA ASP A 288 -3.09 47.01 32.88
C ASP A 288 -4.25 46.01 33.00
N GLU A 289 -5.32 46.42 33.69
CA GLU A 289 -6.55 45.64 33.85
C GLU A 289 -7.31 45.46 32.53
N LEU A 290 -7.37 46.52 31.70
CA LEU A 290 -8.01 46.47 30.39
C LEU A 290 -7.18 45.68 29.37
N LYS A 291 -5.84 45.79 29.44
CA LYS A 291 -4.91 44.95 28.65
C LYS A 291 -5.07 43.48 29.02
N ARG A 292 -5.13 43.15 30.31
CA ARG A 292 -5.32 41.77 30.79
C ARG A 292 -6.66 41.19 30.34
N ALA A 293 -7.74 41.96 30.46
CA ALA A 293 -9.06 41.51 30.01
C ALA A 293 -9.12 41.29 28.49
N PHE A 294 -8.41 42.10 27.69
CA PHE A 294 -8.28 41.88 26.24
C PHE A 294 -7.54 40.58 25.93
N VAL A 295 -6.42 40.32 26.61
CA VAL A 295 -5.65 39.08 26.45
C VAL A 295 -6.45 37.85 26.88
N GLU A 296 -7.20 37.93 27.97
CA GLU A 296 -8.07 36.84 28.45
C GLU A 296 -9.17 36.51 27.42
N ASP A 297 -9.90 37.51 26.91
CA ASP A 297 -10.93 37.32 25.87
C ASP A 297 -10.34 36.69 24.60
N ARG A 298 -9.14 37.13 24.15
CA ARG A 298 -8.43 36.52 23.02
C ARG A 298 -8.07 35.07 23.28
N ASN A 299 -7.48 34.77 24.43
CA ASN A 299 -7.08 33.40 24.78
C ASN A 299 -8.29 32.46 24.89
N GLU A 300 -9.43 32.95 25.39
CA GLU A 300 -10.69 32.19 25.42
C GLU A 300 -11.27 31.92 24.03
N ARG A 301 -11.17 32.87 23.08
CA ARG A 301 -11.55 32.64 21.67
C ARG A 301 -10.69 31.54 21.06
N MET A 302 -9.37 31.62 21.25
CA MET A 302 -8.41 30.65 20.73
C MET A 302 -8.57 29.26 21.34
N ALA A 303 -8.87 29.16 22.63
CA ALA A 303 -9.13 27.88 23.30
C ALA A 303 -10.36 27.13 22.75
N LYS A 304 -11.29 27.82 22.08
CA LYS A 304 -12.45 27.19 21.41
C LYS A 304 -12.12 26.66 20.01
N ILE A 305 -11.05 27.15 19.40
CA ILE A 305 -10.61 26.79 18.05
C ILE A 305 -9.54 25.68 18.12
N LEU A 306 -8.66 25.71 19.13
CA LEU A 306 -7.57 24.76 19.31
C LEU A 306 -8.06 23.41 19.86
N HIS A 307 -7.91 22.35 19.06
CA HIS A 307 -8.02 20.97 19.56
C HIS A 307 -6.78 20.64 20.42
N LYS A 308 -6.96 20.04 21.60
CA LYS A 308 -5.84 19.63 22.48
C LYS A 308 -4.94 18.63 21.74
N ARG A 309 -3.75 19.07 21.33
CA ARG A 309 -2.67 18.26 20.74
C ARG A 309 -1.61 17.93 21.80
N ALA A 310 -0.95 16.78 21.67
CA ALA A 310 0.23 16.42 22.47
C ALA A 310 1.42 17.38 22.17
N PRO A 311 2.38 17.55 23.10
CA PRO A 311 3.54 18.42 22.88
C PRO A 311 4.39 17.94 21.69
N ASP A 312 4.73 18.86 20.78
CA ASP A 312 5.52 18.57 19.58
C ASP A 312 6.98 18.20 19.93
N GLN A 313 7.55 17.19 19.24
CA GLN A 313 8.94 16.74 19.43
C GLN A 313 9.96 17.65 18.70
N PRO A 314 11.18 17.84 19.25
CA PRO A 314 12.22 18.70 18.67
C PRO A 314 12.88 18.11 17.41
N THR A 315 13.14 18.96 16.42
CA THR A 315 13.82 18.65 15.14
C THR A 315 15.29 18.25 15.34
N ILE A 316 15.88 17.32 14.59
CA ILE A 316 17.30 16.89 14.73
C ILE A 316 18.12 17.30 13.49
N THR A 317 19.27 17.98 13.63
CA THR A 317 20.14 18.39 12.50
C THR A 317 21.57 17.81 12.60
N VAL A 318 21.96 16.83 11.78
CA VAL A 318 23.30 16.20 11.84
C VAL A 318 24.32 16.89 10.91
N THR A 319 25.51 17.24 11.42
CA THR A 319 26.65 17.78 10.62
C THR A 319 27.90 16.92 10.84
N ALA A 320 28.60 16.46 9.79
CA ALA A 320 29.86 15.71 9.91
C ALA A 320 30.92 16.08 8.86
N SER A 321 32.18 16.12 9.29
CA SER A 321 33.38 16.54 8.54
C SER A 321 34.31 15.37 8.17
N ASN A 322 34.83 15.37 6.93
CA ASN A 322 35.63 14.35 6.24
C ASN A 322 36.99 14.03 6.90
N VAL A 323 37.50 12.77 6.88
CA VAL A 323 38.84 12.33 6.33
C VAL A 323 39.04 10.78 6.24
N ALA A 324 39.70 10.35 5.15
CA ALA A 324 40.73 9.29 4.95
C ALA A 324 40.40 7.78 4.86
N THR A 325 40.60 7.28 3.63
CA THR A 325 40.63 5.89 3.13
C THR A 325 41.93 5.14 3.47
N SER A 326 41.86 3.81 3.65
CA SER A 326 42.95 2.91 3.25
C SER A 326 42.39 1.60 2.66
N THR A 327 42.91 1.19 1.51
CA THR A 327 42.54 -0.05 0.80
C THR A 327 43.70 -1.03 0.88
N ASN A 328 43.43 -2.28 1.29
CA ASN A 328 44.36 -3.39 1.10
C ASN A 328 43.66 -4.48 0.29
N SER A 329 44.21 -4.82 -0.87
CA SER A 329 43.75 -5.90 -1.74
C SER A 329 44.74 -7.07 -1.65
N GLN A 330 44.25 -8.27 -1.37
CA GLN A 330 44.96 -9.50 -1.66
C GLN A 330 44.07 -10.43 -2.49
N VAL A 331 44.65 -10.94 -3.58
CA VAL A 331 44.01 -11.91 -4.48
C VAL A 331 44.37 -13.31 -3.99
N ALA A 332 43.39 -14.13 -3.63
CA ALA A 332 43.57 -15.54 -3.31
C ALA A 332 43.18 -16.42 -4.50
N ALA A 333 43.94 -17.51 -4.72
CA ALA A 333 43.73 -18.47 -5.81
C ALA A 333 42.51 -19.38 -5.57
N THR A 334 41.89 -19.83 -6.66
CA THR A 334 40.69 -20.68 -6.68
C THR A 334 40.94 -22.06 -6.06
N THR A 335 40.08 -22.49 -5.14
CA THR A 335 40.11 -23.84 -4.53
C THR A 335 38.87 -24.63 -4.94
N THR A 336 39.08 -25.83 -5.50
CA THR A 336 38.01 -26.80 -5.81
C THR A 336 37.87 -27.79 -4.67
N GLN A 337 36.63 -28.12 -4.27
CA GLN A 337 36.35 -29.12 -3.24
C GLN A 337 35.53 -30.28 -3.80
N THR A 338 35.87 -31.51 -3.39
CA THR A 338 35.13 -32.74 -3.72
C THR A 338 34.59 -33.34 -2.45
N VAL A 339 33.27 -33.48 -2.36
CA VAL A 339 32.57 -34.12 -1.23
C VAL A 339 31.97 -35.43 -1.70
N THR A 340 32.36 -36.53 -1.06
CA THR A 340 31.86 -37.89 -1.37
C THR A 340 30.89 -38.33 -0.29
N VAL A 341 29.63 -38.56 -0.66
CA VAL A 341 28.58 -39.03 0.25
C VAL A 341 28.24 -40.49 -0.07
N PHE A 342 28.26 -41.35 0.95
CA PHE A 342 27.92 -42.76 0.84
C PHE A 342 26.50 -42.99 1.36
N VAL A 343 25.59 -43.44 0.49
CA VAL A 343 24.25 -43.88 0.90
C VAL A 343 24.17 -45.40 0.75
N SER A 344 23.96 -46.08 1.87
CA SER A 344 23.73 -47.54 1.94
C SER A 344 22.30 -47.78 2.42
N GLN A 345 21.48 -48.41 1.57
CA GLN A 345 20.14 -48.87 1.97
C GLN A 345 20.17 -50.39 2.12
N THR A 346 19.71 -50.89 3.27
CA THR A 346 19.60 -52.33 3.54
C THR A 346 18.16 -52.68 3.89
N SER A 347 17.54 -53.56 3.11
CA SER A 347 16.21 -54.11 3.40
C SER A 347 16.32 -55.59 3.72
N THR A 348 15.73 -56.00 4.84
CA THR A 348 15.76 -57.37 5.36
C THR A 348 14.35 -57.91 5.48
N LEU A 349 14.03 -58.99 4.76
CA LEU A 349 12.75 -59.70 4.88
C LEU A 349 12.94 -60.99 5.68
N THR A 350 12.12 -61.19 6.73
CA THR A 350 12.14 -62.38 7.59
C THR A 350 10.73 -62.96 7.73
N SER A 351 10.53 -64.21 7.33
CA SER A 351 9.24 -64.93 7.46
C SER A 351 9.16 -65.70 8.78
N GLY A 352 8.03 -65.62 9.50
CA GLY A 352 7.82 -66.27 10.82
C GLY A 352 7.34 -67.73 10.76
N VAL A 353 7.69 -68.53 11.78
CA VAL A 353 7.40 -69.98 11.94
C VAL A 353 6.21 -70.21 12.90
N ALA A 354 5.37 -71.24 12.65
CA ALA A 354 4.27 -71.66 13.52
C ALA A 354 4.60 -72.99 14.27
N THR A 355 4.27 -73.07 15.56
CA THR A 355 4.50 -74.25 16.43
C THR A 355 3.18 -74.91 16.83
N VAL A 356 3.08 -76.24 16.71
CA VAL A 356 1.92 -77.07 17.13
C VAL A 356 2.31 -77.92 18.34
N GLY A 357 1.42 -78.08 19.32
CA GLY A 357 1.62 -79.01 20.43
C GLY A 357 0.39 -79.88 20.69
N ALA A 358 0.60 -81.20 20.82
CA ALA A 358 -0.13 -82.02 21.80
C ALA A 358 0.59 -83.35 22.11
N ALA A 359 0.63 -83.62 23.42
CA ALA A 359 0.96 -84.84 24.15
C ALA A 359 1.56 -86.04 23.39
N GLY A 360 2.83 -86.32 23.70
CA GLY A 360 3.27 -87.71 23.79
C GLY A 360 4.43 -88.19 22.92
N GLN A 361 5.29 -87.33 22.34
CA GLN A 361 6.70 -87.62 22.06
C GLN A 361 7.35 -86.40 21.39
N ARG A 362 8.54 -86.00 21.86
CA ARG A 362 9.24 -84.78 21.41
C ARG A 362 9.99 -85.04 20.11
N SER A 363 9.73 -84.21 19.10
CA SER A 363 10.68 -83.94 18.00
C SER A 363 10.50 -82.48 17.58
N THR A 364 11.52 -81.67 17.84
CA THR A 364 11.56 -80.24 17.46
C THR A 364 12.20 -80.16 16.09
N VAL A 365 11.45 -79.72 15.07
CA VAL A 365 12.03 -79.27 13.79
C VAL A 365 12.06 -77.75 13.84
N THR A 366 13.27 -77.19 13.94
CA THR A 366 13.50 -75.76 13.80
C THR A 366 14.15 -75.54 12.45
N ASP A 367 13.38 -75.12 11.44
CA ASP A 367 13.97 -74.54 10.24
C ASP A 367 14.30 -73.07 10.52
N ALA A 368 15.51 -72.66 10.14
CA ALA A 368 15.96 -71.28 10.27
C ALA A 368 15.22 -70.40 9.24
N ALA A 369 14.71 -69.26 9.67
CA ALA A 369 14.16 -68.26 8.77
C ALA A 369 15.20 -67.90 7.68
N SER A 370 14.80 -68.00 6.40
CA SER A 370 15.63 -67.51 5.31
C SER A 370 15.52 -65.99 5.26
N THR A 371 16.63 -65.32 5.58
CA THR A 371 16.73 -63.87 5.59
C THR A 371 17.23 -63.40 4.23
N HIS A 372 16.37 -62.72 3.46
CA HIS A 372 16.82 -62.04 2.24
C HIS A 372 17.20 -60.60 2.58
N THR A 373 18.48 -60.28 2.41
CA THR A 373 19.03 -58.94 2.60
C THR A 373 19.40 -58.35 1.25
N ILE A 374 18.73 -57.27 0.85
CA ILE A 374 19.12 -56.48 -0.33
C ILE A 374 19.84 -55.23 0.17
N THR A 375 21.11 -55.07 -0.22
CA THR A 375 21.90 -53.86 0.06
C THR A 375 22.16 -53.12 -1.24
N VAL A 376 21.65 -51.88 -1.34
CA VAL A 376 21.91 -50.97 -2.46
C VAL A 376 22.89 -49.90 -1.99
N ASN A 377 24.05 -49.84 -2.65
CA ASN A 377 25.07 -48.82 -2.41
C ASN A 377 25.11 -47.87 -3.61
N ALA A 378 24.83 -46.59 -3.39
CA ALA A 378 24.98 -45.55 -4.40
C ALA A 378 25.94 -44.46 -3.88
N PRO A 379 27.18 -44.39 -4.41
CA PRO A 379 28.08 -43.28 -4.11
C PRO A 379 27.69 -42.05 -4.92
N ILE A 380 27.47 -40.91 -4.24
CA ILE A 380 27.27 -39.61 -4.89
C ILE A 380 28.54 -38.77 -4.67
N ALA A 381 29.16 -38.34 -5.76
CA ALA A 381 30.29 -37.42 -5.71
C ALA A 381 29.80 -36.03 -6.14
N ILE A 382 29.83 -35.06 -5.21
CA ILE A 382 29.51 -33.67 -5.49
C ILE A 382 30.83 -32.91 -5.66
N ALA A 383 31.04 -32.33 -6.84
CA ALA A 383 32.18 -31.48 -7.13
C ALA A 383 31.73 -30.02 -7.10
N THR A 384 32.23 -29.24 -6.15
CA THR A 384 31.89 -27.82 -6.03
C THR A 384 33.03 -27.00 -6.61
N SER A 385 32.74 -26.21 -7.65
CA SER A 385 33.70 -25.28 -8.25
C SER A 385 33.30 -23.85 -7.91
N THR A 386 34.19 -23.11 -7.26
CA THR A 386 33.98 -21.72 -6.87
C THR A 386 34.46 -20.80 -7.98
N GLN A 387 33.57 -19.99 -8.58
CA GLN A 387 33.96 -18.94 -9.52
C GLN A 387 33.81 -17.57 -8.85
N THR A 388 34.90 -16.80 -8.80
CA THR A 388 34.90 -15.44 -8.27
C THR A 388 34.48 -14.46 -9.36
N LYS A 389 33.35 -13.76 -9.18
CA LYS A 389 32.89 -12.70 -10.09
C LYS A 389 33.15 -11.35 -9.45
N HIS A 390 33.98 -10.53 -10.08
CA HIS A 390 34.20 -9.14 -9.65
C HIS A 390 32.99 -8.30 -10.05
N THR A 391 32.30 -7.72 -9.08
CA THR A 391 31.17 -6.80 -9.31
C THR A 391 31.53 -5.47 -8.68
N THR A 392 31.67 -4.43 -9.50
CA THR A 392 31.83 -3.06 -9.00
C THR A 392 30.47 -2.58 -8.49
N ILE A 393 30.34 -2.37 -7.18
CA ILE A 393 29.16 -1.75 -6.57
C ILE A 393 29.52 -0.31 -6.24
N THR A 394 28.96 0.63 -6.97
CA THR A 394 29.07 2.06 -6.66
C THR A 394 28.36 2.33 -5.32
N ASN A 395 29.11 2.35 -4.22
CA ASN A 395 28.58 2.80 -2.93
C ASN A 395 28.55 4.33 -2.91
N THR A 396 27.35 4.88 -2.94
CA THR A 396 27.07 6.29 -2.68
C THR A 396 27.38 6.58 -1.21
N VAL A 397 28.46 7.32 -0.94
CA VAL A 397 28.72 7.87 0.39
C VAL A 397 28.16 9.29 0.41
N THR A 398 27.11 9.50 1.20
CA THR A 398 26.51 10.81 1.44
C THR A 398 27.44 11.62 2.32
N THR A 399 28.09 12.64 1.76
CA THR A 399 28.73 13.70 2.53
C THR A 399 28.01 15.02 2.27
N THR A 400 27.37 15.54 3.31
CA THR A 400 26.68 16.82 3.33
C THR A 400 27.70 17.94 3.19
N SER A 401 27.84 18.51 2.00
CA SER A 401 28.46 19.83 1.86
C SER A 401 27.35 20.87 1.82
N ALA A 402 27.54 21.95 2.58
CA ALA A 402 26.61 23.05 2.69
C ALA A 402 26.37 23.67 1.29
N GLY A 403 25.16 23.48 0.76
CA GLY A 403 24.69 24.15 -0.45
C GLY A 403 24.13 23.21 -1.51
N ALA A 404 22.88 22.80 -1.37
CA ALA A 404 21.94 22.51 -2.47
C ALA A 404 20.58 22.08 -1.91
N ALA A 405 19.71 23.07 -1.65
CA ALA A 405 18.30 22.85 -1.36
C ALA A 405 17.53 22.72 -2.69
N GLN A 406 17.42 21.51 -3.24
CA GLN A 406 16.39 21.17 -4.24
C GLN A 406 16.33 19.64 -4.46
N SER A 407 15.47 18.94 -3.71
CA SER A 407 14.74 17.71 -4.11
C SER A 407 14.23 16.97 -2.87
N CYS A 408 13.04 17.36 -2.40
CA CYS A 408 12.25 16.58 -1.44
C CYS A 408 11.33 15.67 -2.20
N ALA A 409 11.36 14.36 -1.89
CA ALA A 409 10.52 13.35 -2.51
C ALA A 409 9.06 13.57 -2.05
N THR A 410 8.43 14.58 -2.64
CA THR A 410 7.00 14.59 -2.87
C THR A 410 6.64 13.28 -3.56
N ALA A 411 5.57 12.62 -3.12
CA ALA A 411 4.97 11.53 -3.87
C ALA A 411 4.86 12.00 -5.33
N ALA A 412 5.54 11.30 -6.24
CA ALA A 412 5.51 11.67 -7.64
C ALA A 412 4.05 11.63 -8.10
N THR A 413 3.65 12.52 -9.00
CA THR A 413 2.32 12.41 -9.62
C THR A 413 2.25 11.06 -10.34
N PRO A 414 1.24 10.21 -10.05
CA PRO A 414 1.08 8.96 -10.75
C PRO A 414 0.81 9.25 -12.24
N PRO A 415 1.29 8.38 -13.15
CA PRO A 415 1.06 8.58 -14.57
C PRO A 415 -0.44 8.49 -14.89
N ASP A 416 -0.85 9.15 -15.96
CA ASP A 416 -2.22 9.00 -16.45
C ASP A 416 -2.40 7.56 -16.97
N LEU A 417 -3.42 6.87 -16.46
CA LEU A 417 -3.78 5.53 -16.90
C LEU A 417 -4.36 5.50 -18.31
N ASN A 418 -4.69 6.65 -18.90
CA ASN A 418 -5.31 6.80 -20.21
C ASN A 418 -6.65 6.05 -20.32
N ILE A 419 -7.44 6.02 -19.24
CA ILE A 419 -8.78 5.41 -19.26
C ILE A 419 -9.70 6.30 -20.10
N PRO A 420 -10.34 5.79 -21.17
CA PRO A 420 -11.25 6.59 -21.98
C PRO A 420 -12.39 7.20 -21.15
N PRO A 421 -12.76 8.47 -21.38
CA PRO A 421 -13.89 9.08 -20.69
C PRO A 421 -15.19 8.36 -21.06
N SER A 422 -16.05 8.11 -20.08
CA SER A 422 -17.38 7.54 -20.30
C SER A 422 -18.34 7.99 -19.20
N GLN A 423 -19.63 8.05 -19.55
CA GLN A 423 -20.74 8.30 -18.62
C GLN A 423 -21.43 7.00 -18.18
N HIS A 424 -21.04 5.85 -18.74
CA HIS A 424 -21.58 4.54 -18.38
C HIS A 424 -20.83 3.93 -17.21
N THR A 425 -21.55 3.32 -16.28
CA THR A 425 -21.01 2.69 -15.07
C THR A 425 -21.61 1.31 -14.86
N VAL A 426 -20.95 0.51 -14.03
CA VAL A 426 -21.47 -0.76 -13.53
C VAL A 426 -21.66 -0.68 -12.01
N ASN A 427 -22.63 -1.46 -11.51
CA ASN A 427 -22.74 -1.71 -10.08
C ASN A 427 -21.88 -2.93 -9.73
N VAL A 428 -21.00 -2.78 -8.76
CA VAL A 428 -20.12 -3.84 -8.28
C VAL A 428 -20.53 -4.21 -6.85
N SER A 429 -20.56 -5.51 -6.54
CA SER A 429 -20.65 -6.02 -5.17
C SER A 429 -19.51 -7.00 -4.93
N ILE A 430 -18.85 -6.89 -3.78
CA ILE A 430 -17.77 -7.81 -3.35
C ILE A 430 -18.43 -8.97 -2.61
N ILE A 431 -18.13 -10.21 -2.99
CA ILE A 431 -18.64 -11.42 -2.35
C ILE A 431 -17.51 -12.03 -1.53
N ASP A 432 -17.71 -12.14 -0.21
CA ASP A 432 -16.94 -13.06 0.62
C ASP A 432 -17.35 -14.49 0.22
N THR A 433 -16.45 -15.21 -0.44
CA THR A 433 -16.73 -16.55 -0.95
C THR A 433 -16.77 -17.61 0.16
N THR A 434 -16.47 -17.24 1.41
CA THR A 434 -16.19 -18.12 2.55
C THR A 434 -14.94 -18.99 2.38
N GLY A 435 -14.24 -18.84 1.25
CA GLY A 435 -13.00 -19.52 0.92
C GLY A 435 -11.81 -18.86 1.60
N VAL A 436 -10.99 -19.64 2.30
CA VAL A 436 -9.70 -19.23 2.85
C VAL A 436 -8.68 -20.34 2.65
N VAL A 437 -7.55 -19.99 2.04
CA VAL A 437 -6.34 -20.83 2.03
C VAL A 437 -5.39 -20.32 3.10
N GLY A 438 -5.01 -21.16 4.05
CA GLY A 438 -4.14 -20.77 5.16
C GLY A 438 -2.84 -21.57 5.20
N ASP A 439 -1.85 -21.06 5.91
CA ASP A 439 -0.58 -21.76 6.19
C ASP A 439 0.26 -22.04 4.93
N MET A 440 0.06 -21.25 3.87
CA MET A 440 0.85 -21.32 2.63
C MET A 440 2.20 -20.65 2.84
N PRO A 441 3.35 -21.32 2.62
CA PRO A 441 4.65 -20.67 2.78
C PRO A 441 4.79 -19.47 1.85
N ALA A 442 5.07 -18.27 2.40
CA ALA A 442 5.19 -17.03 1.61
C ALA A 442 6.30 -17.11 0.54
N SER A 443 7.33 -17.92 0.79
CA SER A 443 8.42 -18.20 -0.15
C SER A 443 8.01 -18.91 -1.45
N LEU A 444 6.79 -19.46 -1.51
CA LEU A 444 6.25 -20.01 -2.76
C LEU A 444 5.75 -18.91 -3.72
N PHE A 445 5.56 -17.70 -3.22
CA PHE A 445 4.88 -16.57 -3.90
C PHE A 445 5.79 -15.39 -4.15
N MET A 446 6.70 -15.09 -3.22
CA MET A 446 7.39 -13.80 -3.21
C MET A 446 8.77 -13.86 -2.57
N THR A 447 9.58 -12.83 -2.86
CA THR A 447 10.95 -12.67 -2.36
C THR A 447 11.28 -11.18 -2.17
N PRO A 448 12.18 -10.79 -1.25
CA PRO A 448 12.83 -11.63 -0.23
C PRO A 448 11.84 -12.04 0.88
N ALA A 449 12.24 -13.02 1.70
CA ALA A 449 11.50 -13.36 2.91
C ALA A 449 11.54 -12.17 3.90
N ILE A 450 10.39 -11.83 4.48
CA ILE A 450 10.27 -10.79 5.50
C ILE A 450 10.25 -11.46 6.89
N PRO A 451 11.10 -11.03 7.84
CA PRO A 451 11.16 -11.65 9.16
C PRO A 451 9.80 -11.76 9.86
N GLY A 452 9.40 -12.99 10.14
CA GLY A 452 8.16 -13.34 10.83
C GLY A 452 6.89 -13.29 9.97
N PHE A 453 7.06 -13.05 8.66
CA PHE A 453 6.04 -13.30 7.64
C PHE A 453 6.43 -14.54 6.83
N ASP A 454 6.26 -15.71 7.45
CA ASP A 454 6.65 -17.00 6.85
C ASP A 454 5.51 -17.68 6.09
N SER A 455 4.25 -17.31 6.38
CA SER A 455 3.06 -17.92 5.80
C SER A 455 1.98 -16.91 5.47
N LEU A 456 1.28 -17.13 4.36
CA LEU A 456 0.13 -16.36 3.91
C LEU A 456 -1.18 -16.95 4.45
N GLN A 457 -2.08 -16.06 4.84
CA GLN A 457 -3.51 -16.32 4.94
C GLN A 457 -4.19 -15.62 3.77
N ALA A 458 -4.86 -16.39 2.92
CA ALA A 458 -5.39 -15.95 1.65
C ALA A 458 -6.92 -16.15 1.63
N PRO A 459 -7.72 -15.17 2.08
CA PRO A 459 -9.16 -15.19 1.82
C PRO A 459 -9.42 -15.11 0.31
N CYS A 460 -10.60 -15.52 -0.14
CA CYS A 460 -10.94 -15.49 -1.56
C CYS A 460 -12.14 -14.56 -1.81
N TYR A 461 -11.96 -13.57 -2.66
CA TYR A 461 -13.04 -12.67 -3.10
C TYR A 461 -13.61 -13.07 -4.45
N SER A 462 -14.90 -12.82 -4.64
CA SER A 462 -15.58 -12.83 -5.94
C SER A 462 -16.30 -11.50 -6.13
N PHE A 463 -16.60 -11.10 -7.36
CA PHE A 463 -17.29 -9.84 -7.62
C PHE A 463 -18.52 -10.06 -8.51
N LEU A 464 -19.66 -9.54 -8.07
CA LEU A 464 -20.86 -9.47 -8.89
C LEU A 464 -20.93 -8.11 -9.58
N ILE A 465 -20.85 -8.12 -10.91
CA ILE A 465 -20.88 -6.94 -11.76
C ILE A 465 -22.24 -6.89 -12.45
N LYS A 466 -23.01 -5.84 -12.19
CA LYS A 466 -24.31 -5.59 -12.80
C LYS A 466 -24.22 -4.39 -13.74
N HIS A 467 -24.33 -4.64 -15.03
CA HIS A 467 -24.44 -3.61 -16.06
C HIS A 467 -25.90 -3.20 -16.23
N ARG A 468 -26.14 -1.90 -16.35
CA ARG A 468 -27.48 -1.33 -16.52
C ARG A 468 -27.57 -0.58 -17.83
N ASN A 469 -27.70 -1.32 -18.93
CA ASN A 469 -28.07 -0.74 -20.22
C ASN A 469 -29.54 -1.03 -20.53
N ALA A 470 -30.43 -0.15 -20.04
CA ALA A 470 -31.88 -0.32 -20.21
C ALA A 470 -32.32 -0.38 -21.67
N ASP A 471 -31.54 0.20 -22.59
CA ASP A 471 -31.86 0.27 -24.02
C ASP A 471 -31.40 -0.97 -24.80
N LYS A 472 -30.47 -1.76 -24.24
CA LYS A 472 -29.89 -2.95 -24.87
C LYS A 472 -29.64 -4.05 -23.84
N PRO A 473 -30.67 -4.81 -23.45
CA PRO A 473 -30.50 -5.93 -22.53
C PRO A 473 -29.54 -6.96 -23.14
N SER A 474 -28.59 -7.41 -22.34
CA SER A 474 -27.59 -8.40 -22.72
C SER A 474 -27.72 -9.61 -21.81
N LYS A 475 -27.35 -10.80 -22.32
CA LYS A 475 -27.19 -11.95 -21.42
C LYS A 475 -26.15 -11.66 -20.33
N TYR A 476 -25.17 -10.80 -20.63
CA TYR A 476 -24.11 -10.38 -19.71
C TYR A 476 -24.49 -9.20 -18.81
N ASP A 477 -25.79 -8.87 -18.64
CA ASP A 477 -26.21 -7.83 -17.70
C ASP A 477 -25.72 -8.10 -16.27
N HIS A 478 -25.56 -9.39 -15.91
CA HIS A 478 -24.87 -9.80 -14.68
C HIS A 478 -23.71 -10.75 -15.00
N LEU A 479 -22.53 -10.39 -14.49
CA LEU A 479 -21.31 -11.17 -14.56
C LEU A 479 -20.77 -11.47 -13.16
N LEU A 480 -20.12 -12.61 -13.01
CA LEU A 480 -19.25 -12.89 -11.88
C LEU A 480 -17.79 -12.79 -12.32
N PHE A 481 -16.95 -12.19 -11.48
CA PHE A 481 -15.51 -12.22 -11.61
C PHE A 481 -14.95 -13.07 -10.46
N ASP A 482 -14.35 -14.20 -10.81
CA ASP A 482 -13.98 -15.32 -9.95
C ASP A 482 -15.14 -15.93 -9.15
N LEU A 483 -14.90 -17.12 -8.59
CA LEU A 483 -15.85 -17.90 -7.78
C LEU A 483 -15.27 -18.38 -6.44
N GLY A 484 -14.02 -18.03 -6.12
CA GLY A 484 -13.34 -18.55 -4.94
C GLY A 484 -13.03 -20.03 -5.05
N ILE A 485 -13.00 -20.70 -3.90
CA ILE A 485 -12.76 -22.14 -3.77
C ILE A 485 -14.10 -22.89 -3.93
N ARG A 486 -14.10 -24.03 -4.64
CA ARG A 486 -15.28 -24.91 -4.66
C ARG A 486 -15.56 -25.50 -3.27
N LYS A 487 -16.83 -25.52 -2.86
CA LYS A 487 -17.25 -26.02 -1.54
C LYS A 487 -16.81 -27.45 -1.24
N ASP A 488 -16.78 -28.31 -2.24
CA ASP A 488 -16.38 -29.71 -2.16
C ASP A 488 -14.96 -29.89 -2.73
N PHE A 489 -14.00 -29.15 -2.18
CA PHE A 489 -12.60 -29.09 -2.63
C PHE A 489 -11.98 -30.47 -2.90
N GLU A 490 -12.29 -31.48 -2.09
CA GLU A 490 -11.80 -32.85 -2.21
C GLU A 490 -12.19 -33.55 -3.52
N ASN A 491 -13.24 -33.07 -4.21
CA ASN A 491 -13.69 -33.54 -5.51
C ASN A 491 -13.08 -32.75 -6.68
N GLY A 492 -12.14 -31.85 -6.38
CA GLY A 492 -11.32 -31.13 -7.35
C GLY A 492 -10.41 -32.03 -8.18
N PRO A 493 -9.72 -31.47 -9.18
CA PRO A 493 -8.68 -32.17 -9.92
C PRO A 493 -7.66 -32.80 -8.98
N LYS A 494 -7.34 -34.08 -9.23
CA LYS A 494 -6.53 -34.89 -8.30
C LYS A 494 -5.16 -34.28 -8.02
N VAL A 495 -4.54 -33.66 -9.02
CA VAL A 495 -3.23 -33.00 -8.89
C VAL A 495 -3.26 -31.88 -7.83
N VAL A 496 -4.34 -31.10 -7.78
CA VAL A 496 -4.51 -30.00 -6.82
C VAL A 496 -4.73 -30.55 -5.41
N VAL A 497 -5.64 -31.52 -5.27
CA VAL A 497 -5.96 -32.13 -3.97
C VAL A 497 -4.76 -32.88 -3.39
N ASP A 498 -3.97 -33.56 -4.22
CA ASP A 498 -2.75 -34.24 -3.78
C ASP A 498 -1.64 -33.24 -3.44
N GLN A 499 -1.51 -32.14 -4.18
CA GLN A 499 -0.57 -31.06 -3.86
C GLN A 499 -0.89 -30.43 -2.49
N GLN A 500 -2.17 -30.17 -2.19
CA GLN A 500 -2.59 -29.67 -0.88
C GLN A 500 -2.13 -30.60 0.25
N LYS A 501 -2.25 -31.92 0.09
CA LYS A 501 -1.79 -32.90 1.09
C LYS A 501 -0.27 -32.95 1.23
N GLN A 502 0.46 -32.72 0.13
CA GLN A 502 1.93 -32.72 0.12
C GLN A 502 2.49 -31.47 0.81
N VAL A 503 1.96 -30.29 0.47
CA VAL A 503 2.40 -29.00 1.00
C VAL A 503 1.83 -28.74 2.40
N LYS A 504 0.68 -29.34 2.73
CA LYS A 504 -0.01 -29.28 4.04
C LYS A 504 -0.54 -27.89 4.42
N TYR A 505 -0.92 -27.07 3.45
CA TYR A 505 -1.68 -25.84 3.71
C TYR A 505 -3.15 -26.16 4.05
N SER A 506 -3.85 -25.27 4.73
CA SER A 506 -5.25 -25.43 5.09
C SER A 506 -6.18 -24.85 4.01
N VAL A 507 -7.31 -25.52 3.78
CA VAL A 507 -8.38 -25.05 2.89
C VAL A 507 -9.68 -25.05 3.68
N LYS A 508 -10.33 -23.90 3.75
CA LYS A 508 -11.64 -23.72 4.39
C LYS A 508 -12.59 -23.08 3.39
N VAL A 509 -13.80 -23.63 3.29
CA VAL A 509 -14.87 -23.11 2.44
C VAL A 509 -16.20 -23.62 2.98
N GLU A 510 -17.18 -22.75 3.11
CA GLU A 510 -18.50 -23.12 3.64
C GLU A 510 -19.56 -23.21 2.54
N LYS A 511 -19.46 -22.34 1.52
CA LYS A 511 -20.47 -22.14 0.49
C LYS A 511 -19.84 -21.97 -0.88
N ASN A 512 -20.55 -22.40 -1.92
CA ASN A 512 -20.25 -21.93 -3.26
C ASN A 512 -20.82 -20.51 -3.43
N VAL A 513 -20.24 -19.71 -4.33
CA VAL A 513 -20.78 -18.38 -4.68
C VAL A 513 -22.24 -18.43 -5.12
N VAL A 514 -22.67 -19.50 -5.81
CA VAL A 514 -24.07 -19.67 -6.20
C VAL A 514 -25.02 -19.76 -5.00
N ASP A 515 -24.56 -20.34 -3.89
CA ASP A 515 -25.38 -20.50 -2.67
C ASP A 515 -25.56 -19.13 -2.03
N ILE A 516 -24.49 -18.32 -1.97
CA ILE A 516 -24.52 -16.95 -1.45
C ILE A 516 -25.47 -16.07 -2.27
N ILE A 517 -25.42 -16.17 -3.61
CA ILE A 517 -26.34 -15.43 -4.51
C ILE A 517 -27.80 -15.77 -4.19
N ARG A 518 -28.13 -17.07 -4.08
CA ARG A 518 -29.49 -17.55 -3.79
C ARG A 518 -29.98 -17.11 -2.40
N GLU A 519 -29.12 -17.21 -1.39
CA GLU A 519 -29.46 -16.86 0.00
C GLU A 519 -29.87 -15.39 0.15
N HIS A 520 -29.26 -14.50 -0.62
CA HIS A 520 -29.61 -13.08 -0.65
C HIS A 520 -30.70 -12.72 -1.66
N GLY A 521 -31.33 -13.72 -2.30
CA GLY A 521 -32.53 -13.56 -3.12
C GLY A 521 -32.31 -13.20 -4.59
N ASP A 522 -31.05 -13.18 -5.07
CA ASP A 522 -30.76 -13.05 -6.50
C ASP A 522 -30.88 -14.42 -7.19
N ASP A 523 -31.25 -14.41 -8.47
CA ASP A 523 -31.43 -15.62 -9.28
C ASP A 523 -30.15 -15.93 -10.06
N PRO A 524 -29.46 -17.07 -9.78
CA PRO A 524 -28.29 -17.49 -10.54
C PRO A 524 -28.52 -17.65 -12.04
N ALA A 525 -29.76 -17.89 -12.48
CA ALA A 525 -30.08 -17.99 -13.90
C ALA A 525 -29.93 -16.66 -14.65
N LYS A 526 -29.83 -15.54 -13.94
CA LYS A 526 -29.53 -14.23 -14.53
C LYS A 526 -28.04 -13.99 -14.75
N ILE A 527 -27.16 -14.85 -14.24
CA ILE A 527 -25.72 -14.72 -14.45
C ILE A 527 -25.40 -15.23 -15.87
N GLY A 528 -25.04 -14.31 -16.76
CA GLY A 528 -24.74 -14.64 -18.15
C GLY A 528 -23.33 -15.14 -18.40
N GLY A 529 -22.41 -14.80 -17.50
CA GLY A 529 -21.01 -15.18 -17.63
C GLY A 529 -20.28 -15.18 -16.30
N ILE A 530 -19.32 -16.09 -16.19
CA ILE A 530 -18.30 -16.14 -15.14
C ILE A 530 -16.97 -15.84 -15.82
N ILE A 531 -16.28 -14.81 -15.35
CA ILE A 531 -14.92 -14.49 -15.77
C ILE A 531 -14.00 -15.10 -14.73
N TRP A 532 -13.09 -15.96 -15.17
CA TRP A 532 -11.95 -16.36 -14.34
C TRP A 532 -10.81 -15.37 -14.57
N SER A 533 -10.33 -14.75 -13.50
CA SER A 533 -9.06 -14.03 -13.51
C SER A 533 -7.97 -14.96 -14.00
N HIS A 534 -7.93 -16.20 -13.49
CA HIS A 534 -7.08 -17.28 -13.99
C HIS A 534 -7.56 -18.65 -13.46
N TYR A 535 -6.76 -19.70 -13.70
CA TYR A 535 -7.19 -21.09 -13.55
C TYR A 535 -6.95 -21.74 -12.18
N HIS A 536 -6.30 -21.07 -11.21
CA HIS A 536 -6.01 -21.68 -9.93
C HIS A 536 -7.29 -21.99 -9.13
N PHE A 537 -7.20 -23.02 -8.28
CA PHE A 537 -8.35 -23.71 -7.70
C PHE A 537 -9.21 -22.81 -6.80
N ASP A 538 -8.61 -21.75 -6.28
CA ASP A 538 -9.15 -20.73 -5.39
C ASP A 538 -9.78 -19.54 -6.12
N HIS A 539 -9.79 -19.57 -7.45
CA HIS A 539 -10.49 -18.59 -8.29
C HIS A 539 -11.63 -19.22 -9.07
N ILE A 540 -11.48 -20.50 -9.45
CA ILE A 540 -12.36 -21.13 -10.43
C ILE A 540 -13.70 -21.60 -9.86
N GLY A 541 -13.79 -21.87 -8.56
CA GLY A 541 -14.97 -22.43 -7.90
C GLY A 541 -15.55 -23.66 -8.61
N ASP A 542 -16.88 -23.76 -8.63
CA ASP A 542 -17.61 -24.77 -9.40
C ASP A 542 -18.66 -24.15 -10.33
N PRO A 543 -18.31 -23.87 -11.60
CA PRO A 543 -19.24 -23.34 -12.60
C PRO A 543 -20.41 -24.29 -12.91
N SER A 544 -20.29 -25.60 -12.62
CA SER A 544 -21.36 -26.57 -12.89
C SER A 544 -22.61 -26.33 -12.05
N THR A 545 -22.48 -25.56 -10.97
CA THR A 545 -23.59 -25.15 -10.10
C THR A 545 -24.48 -24.04 -10.68
N PHE A 546 -24.03 -23.41 -11.78
CA PHE A 546 -24.78 -22.44 -12.57
C PHE A 546 -25.40 -23.11 -13.81
N PRO A 547 -26.52 -22.59 -14.34
CA PRO A 547 -27.12 -23.09 -15.57
C PRO A 547 -26.11 -23.16 -16.73
N SER A 548 -26.33 -24.09 -17.67
CA SER A 548 -25.48 -24.23 -18.85
C SER A 548 -25.50 -23.03 -19.79
N SER A 549 -26.49 -22.13 -19.65
CA SER A 549 -26.56 -20.85 -20.35
C SER A 549 -25.55 -19.81 -19.85
N THR A 550 -24.95 -20.02 -18.67
CA THR A 550 -23.89 -19.16 -18.14
C THR A 550 -22.57 -19.49 -18.83
N ASP A 551 -22.03 -18.55 -19.59
CA ASP A 551 -20.73 -18.71 -20.27
C ASP A 551 -19.58 -18.75 -19.25
N LEU A 552 -18.51 -19.43 -19.63
CA LEU A 552 -17.22 -19.32 -18.95
C LEU A 552 -16.27 -18.47 -19.81
N ILE A 553 -15.72 -17.41 -19.24
CA ILE A 553 -14.86 -16.44 -19.92
C ILE A 553 -13.47 -16.50 -19.29
N VAL A 554 -12.44 -16.67 -20.12
CA VAL A 554 -11.04 -16.85 -19.69
C VAL A 554 -10.09 -15.96 -20.50
N GLY A 555 -8.91 -15.68 -19.95
CA GLY A 555 -7.88 -14.92 -20.65
C GLY A 555 -7.06 -15.74 -21.65
N PRO A 556 -6.15 -15.07 -22.39
CA PRO A 556 -5.41 -15.65 -23.51
C PRO A 556 -4.54 -16.87 -23.15
N GLY A 557 -4.59 -17.91 -23.99
CA GLY A 557 -3.74 -19.10 -23.88
C GLY A 557 -4.31 -20.20 -23.00
N PHE A 558 -5.41 -19.94 -22.28
CA PHE A 558 -6.11 -20.92 -21.48
C PHE A 558 -6.56 -22.13 -22.31
N LYS A 559 -7.24 -21.92 -23.44
CA LYS A 559 -7.76 -23.03 -24.26
C LYS A 559 -6.64 -23.90 -24.81
N ALA A 560 -5.57 -23.26 -25.28
CA ALA A 560 -4.41 -23.95 -25.82
C ALA A 560 -3.71 -24.83 -24.78
N ARG A 561 -3.73 -24.43 -23.50
CA ARG A 561 -3.03 -25.12 -22.41
C ARG A 561 -3.90 -26.17 -21.70
N PHE A 562 -5.19 -25.90 -21.50
CA PHE A 562 -6.04 -26.66 -20.58
C PHE A 562 -7.22 -27.40 -21.22
N VAL A 563 -7.36 -27.37 -22.56
CA VAL A 563 -8.40 -28.12 -23.27
C VAL A 563 -7.75 -29.26 -24.08
N PRO A 564 -8.05 -30.53 -23.79
CA PRO A 564 -8.96 -31.02 -22.74
C PRO A 564 -8.39 -30.93 -21.31
N GLY A 565 -9.30 -30.86 -20.32
CA GLY A 565 -8.97 -30.75 -18.89
C GLY A 565 -9.10 -32.07 -18.14
N TYR A 566 -9.12 -32.01 -16.81
CA TYR A 566 -9.38 -33.17 -15.94
C TYR A 566 -10.87 -33.59 -16.04
N PRO A 567 -11.21 -34.89 -16.13
CA PRO A 567 -10.33 -36.06 -16.00
C PRO A 567 -9.73 -36.59 -17.31
N SER A 568 -10.09 -36.03 -18.48
CA SER A 568 -9.54 -36.46 -19.78
C SER A 568 -8.01 -36.38 -19.81
N VAL A 569 -7.43 -35.36 -19.17
CA VAL A 569 -6.00 -35.24 -18.86
C VAL A 569 -5.84 -35.40 -17.34
N PRO A 570 -5.32 -36.55 -16.85
CA PRO A 570 -5.26 -36.85 -15.41
C PRO A 570 -4.47 -35.84 -14.57
N ASP A 571 -3.42 -35.26 -15.14
CA ASP A 571 -2.53 -34.30 -14.47
C ASP A 571 -2.94 -32.83 -14.69
N SER A 572 -4.08 -32.58 -15.36
CA SER A 572 -4.57 -31.21 -15.55
C SER A 572 -5.09 -30.64 -14.23
N PRO A 573 -4.73 -29.41 -13.86
CA PRO A 573 -5.22 -28.74 -12.65
C PRO A 573 -6.63 -28.15 -12.84
N VAL A 574 -7.22 -28.26 -14.03
CA VAL A 574 -8.49 -27.62 -14.37
C VAL A 574 -9.55 -28.67 -14.73
N PRO A 575 -10.76 -28.64 -14.13
CA PRO A 575 -11.81 -29.60 -14.43
C PRO A 575 -12.57 -29.25 -15.71
N GLU A 576 -12.69 -30.19 -16.64
CA GLU A 576 -13.45 -30.00 -17.90
C GLU A 576 -14.96 -29.81 -17.68
N SER A 577 -15.46 -30.24 -16.51
CA SER A 577 -16.84 -29.97 -16.08
C SER A 577 -17.15 -28.48 -15.99
N ALA A 578 -16.13 -27.63 -15.82
CA ALA A 578 -16.29 -26.19 -15.77
C ALA A 578 -16.87 -25.61 -17.05
N TRP A 579 -16.59 -26.21 -18.23
CA TRP A 579 -17.15 -25.76 -19.52
C TRP A 579 -18.02 -26.81 -20.22
N LYS A 580 -18.35 -27.91 -19.53
CA LYS A 580 -19.25 -28.92 -20.09
C LYS A 580 -20.63 -28.32 -20.36
N ASP A 581 -21.12 -28.53 -21.58
CA ASP A 581 -22.43 -28.07 -22.08
C ASP A 581 -22.66 -26.55 -22.03
N ARG A 582 -21.59 -25.75 -21.82
CA ARG A 582 -21.64 -24.28 -21.83
C ARG A 582 -20.60 -23.71 -22.79
N HIS A 583 -20.77 -22.44 -23.14
CA HIS A 583 -19.84 -21.75 -24.02
C HIS A 583 -18.57 -21.33 -23.26
N LEU A 584 -17.41 -21.85 -23.67
CA LEU A 584 -16.09 -21.39 -23.22
C LEU A 584 -15.58 -20.31 -24.17
N ARG A 585 -15.54 -19.06 -23.72
CA ARG A 585 -15.02 -17.90 -24.45
C ARG A 585 -13.62 -17.56 -23.94
N GLU A 586 -12.65 -17.53 -24.84
CA GLU A 586 -11.31 -17.01 -24.54
C GLU A 586 -11.20 -15.64 -25.20
N ILE A 587 -10.77 -14.63 -24.44
CA ILE A 587 -10.67 -13.25 -24.93
C ILE A 587 -9.42 -13.09 -25.79
N ASP A 588 -9.58 -12.51 -26.98
CA ASP A 588 -8.48 -12.11 -27.85
C ASP A 588 -8.26 -10.61 -27.74
N PHE A 589 -7.33 -10.19 -26.86
CA PHE A 589 -7.04 -8.77 -26.64
C PHE A 589 -6.46 -8.04 -27.86
N GLU A 590 -5.87 -8.76 -28.82
CA GLU A 590 -5.36 -8.14 -30.05
C GLU A 590 -6.50 -7.81 -31.01
N ALA A 591 -7.35 -8.80 -31.29
CA ALA A 591 -8.47 -8.65 -32.22
C ALA A 591 -9.63 -7.84 -31.63
N GLU A 592 -10.01 -8.14 -30.38
CA GLU A 592 -11.17 -7.52 -29.71
C GLU A 592 -10.81 -6.20 -29.03
N GLY A 593 -9.58 -6.06 -28.52
CA GLY A 593 -9.12 -4.84 -27.86
C GLY A 593 -8.79 -3.70 -28.82
N GLN A 594 -8.61 -3.98 -30.13
CA GLN A 594 -8.35 -2.98 -31.18
C GLN A 594 -7.18 -2.03 -30.87
N GLY A 595 -6.15 -2.55 -30.18
CA GLY A 595 -4.98 -1.77 -29.75
C GLY A 595 -5.22 -0.88 -28.53
N SER A 596 -6.38 -0.99 -27.86
CA SER A 596 -6.68 -0.26 -26.63
C SER A 596 -5.70 -0.62 -25.51
N ARG A 597 -5.25 0.41 -24.79
CA ARG A 597 -4.31 0.28 -23.68
C ARG A 597 -4.72 1.15 -22.51
N ILE A 598 -4.67 0.59 -21.31
CA ILE A 598 -4.93 1.29 -20.05
C ILE A 598 -3.79 0.96 -19.10
N GLY A 599 -3.12 1.96 -18.53
CA GLY A 599 -1.98 1.81 -17.61
C GLY A 599 -0.90 0.86 -18.15
N GLY A 600 -0.58 0.97 -19.44
CA GLY A 600 0.44 0.13 -20.07
C GLY A 600 0.05 -1.34 -20.35
N TYR A 601 -1.17 -1.77 -20.02
CA TYR A 601 -1.70 -3.08 -20.39
C TYR A 601 -2.51 -3.04 -21.67
N LYS A 602 -2.71 -4.19 -22.31
CA LYS A 602 -3.77 -4.34 -23.32
C LYS A 602 -5.11 -4.39 -22.59
N ALA A 603 -6.09 -3.68 -23.11
CA ALA A 603 -7.41 -3.59 -22.51
C ALA A 603 -8.50 -3.97 -23.52
N PHE A 604 -9.55 -4.61 -23.05
CA PHE A 604 -10.74 -4.92 -23.83
C PHE A 604 -11.97 -4.33 -23.11
N ASP A 605 -12.64 -3.38 -23.75
CA ASP A 605 -13.90 -2.82 -23.27
C ASP A 605 -15.02 -3.84 -23.50
N PHE A 606 -15.44 -4.50 -22.41
CA PHE A 606 -16.31 -5.67 -22.50
C PHE A 606 -17.70 -5.33 -23.03
N TYR A 607 -18.23 -4.15 -22.67
CA TYR A 607 -19.54 -3.68 -23.12
C TYR A 607 -19.44 -2.72 -24.31
N GLY A 608 -18.25 -2.19 -24.61
CA GLY A 608 -18.01 -1.20 -25.66
C GLY A 608 -18.52 0.20 -25.30
N ASP A 609 -18.83 0.45 -24.03
CA ASP A 609 -19.34 1.71 -23.51
C ASP A 609 -18.43 2.35 -22.45
N GLY A 610 -17.29 1.73 -22.16
CA GLY A 610 -16.28 2.21 -21.21
C GLY A 610 -16.63 2.06 -19.73
N SER A 611 -17.63 1.24 -19.40
CA SER A 611 -18.06 0.95 -18.03
C SER A 611 -17.32 -0.22 -17.38
N PHE A 612 -16.83 -1.19 -18.15
CA PHE A 612 -16.09 -2.35 -17.64
C PHE A 612 -15.06 -2.85 -18.65
N TYR A 613 -13.81 -2.97 -18.23
CA TYR A 613 -12.71 -3.46 -19.04
C TYR A 613 -12.15 -4.76 -18.46
N LEU A 614 -11.75 -5.68 -19.33
CA LEU A 614 -10.77 -6.70 -19.00
C LEU A 614 -9.38 -6.18 -19.33
N ILE A 615 -8.38 -6.59 -18.57
CA ILE A 615 -6.99 -6.17 -18.69
C ILE A 615 -6.12 -7.43 -18.77
N ASP A 616 -5.28 -7.53 -19.81
CA ASP A 616 -4.31 -8.62 -20.00
C ASP A 616 -3.10 -8.43 -19.07
N SER A 617 -3.00 -9.26 -18.03
CA SER A 617 -1.99 -9.16 -16.96
C SER A 617 -1.20 -10.47 -16.79
N PRO A 618 -0.39 -10.85 -17.80
CA PRO A 618 0.30 -12.14 -17.83
C PRO A 618 1.40 -12.24 -16.75
N GLY A 619 1.74 -13.46 -16.37
CA GLY A 619 2.89 -13.75 -15.50
C GLY A 619 2.56 -14.75 -14.43
N HIS A 620 1.65 -14.40 -13.52
CA HIS A 620 1.23 -15.31 -12.45
C HIS A 620 0.68 -16.63 -13.00
N ALA A 621 -0.27 -16.55 -13.93
CA ALA A 621 -0.85 -17.73 -14.56
C ALA A 621 -1.13 -17.48 -16.04
N THR A 622 -1.12 -18.56 -16.82
CA THR A 622 -1.57 -18.56 -18.22
C THR A 622 -3.02 -18.06 -18.28
N GLY A 623 -3.24 -16.99 -19.05
CA GLY A 623 -4.54 -16.35 -19.19
C GLY A 623 -4.95 -15.48 -18.02
N HIS A 624 -4.01 -15.04 -17.17
CA HIS A 624 -4.30 -14.13 -16.07
C HIS A 624 -4.83 -12.77 -16.58
N VAL A 625 -5.99 -12.35 -16.06
CA VAL A 625 -6.64 -11.08 -16.38
C VAL A 625 -7.08 -10.35 -15.12
N CYS A 626 -7.03 -9.02 -15.16
CA CYS A 626 -7.68 -8.16 -14.17
C CYS A 626 -8.99 -7.59 -14.74
N GLY A 627 -9.93 -7.22 -13.87
CA GLY A 627 -11.14 -6.48 -14.24
C GLY A 627 -11.05 -5.03 -13.78
N LEU A 628 -11.41 -4.05 -14.62
CA LEU A 628 -11.49 -2.64 -14.26
C LEU A 628 -12.91 -2.13 -14.45
N ALA A 629 -13.61 -1.89 -13.34
CA ALA A 629 -15.00 -1.45 -13.32
C ALA A 629 -15.10 0.03 -13.00
N ARG A 630 -15.81 0.79 -13.85
CA ARG A 630 -16.18 2.17 -13.54
C ARG A 630 -17.41 2.18 -12.65
N THR A 631 -17.25 2.63 -11.40
CA THR A 631 -18.31 2.65 -10.38
C THR A 631 -19.03 4.00 -10.29
N SER A 632 -18.40 5.08 -10.73
CA SER A 632 -18.99 6.42 -10.86
C SER A 632 -18.46 7.11 -12.12
N ALA A 633 -19.25 8.01 -12.71
CA ALA A 633 -18.87 8.77 -13.90
C ALA A 633 -18.39 10.19 -13.56
N ASN A 634 -18.99 10.84 -12.55
CA ASN A 634 -18.72 12.24 -12.20
C ASN A 634 -18.70 12.43 -10.66
N PRO A 635 -17.52 12.53 -10.02
CA PRO A 635 -16.20 12.26 -10.60
C PRO A 635 -16.06 10.77 -10.99
N PRO A 636 -15.17 10.43 -11.94
CA PRO A 636 -14.96 9.05 -12.35
C PRO A 636 -14.26 8.27 -11.25
N GLU A 637 -14.85 7.14 -10.85
CA GLU A 637 -14.30 6.22 -9.84
C GLU A 637 -14.21 4.82 -10.41
N PHE A 638 -13.19 4.06 -10.00
CA PHE A 638 -12.95 2.71 -10.48
C PHE A 638 -12.62 1.73 -9.36
N ILE A 639 -12.95 0.46 -9.57
CA ILE A 639 -12.41 -0.68 -8.82
C ILE A 639 -11.62 -1.54 -9.80
N ILE A 640 -10.34 -1.81 -9.49
CA ILE A 640 -9.56 -2.81 -10.22
C ILE A 640 -9.51 -4.11 -9.41
N MET A 641 -10.10 -5.16 -9.98
CA MET A 641 -10.12 -6.54 -9.49
C MET A 641 -8.86 -7.23 -10.00
N GLY A 642 -7.85 -7.29 -9.13
CA GLY A 642 -6.48 -7.68 -9.47
C GLY A 642 -6.27 -9.18 -9.66
N GLY A 643 -7.14 -10.04 -9.12
CA GLY A 643 -6.84 -11.47 -9.04
C GLY A 643 -5.54 -11.68 -8.26
N ASP A 644 -4.67 -12.52 -8.83
CA ASP A 644 -3.35 -12.87 -8.29
C ASP A 644 -2.21 -12.11 -8.98
N ILE A 645 -2.51 -10.90 -9.48
CA ILE A 645 -1.45 -9.98 -9.89
C ILE A 645 -0.48 -9.71 -8.72
N ALA A 646 -0.99 -9.77 -7.49
CA ALA A 646 -0.27 -9.83 -6.23
C ALA A 646 -1.08 -10.65 -5.22
N HIS A 647 -0.41 -11.24 -4.24
CA HIS A 647 -0.96 -12.03 -3.14
C HIS A 647 -0.87 -11.28 -1.80
N HIS A 648 -0.05 -10.23 -1.72
CA HIS A 648 0.08 -9.41 -0.52
C HIS A 648 0.34 -7.94 -0.87
N GLY A 649 -0.16 -7.01 -0.04
CA GLY A 649 0.00 -5.56 -0.23
C GLY A 649 1.46 -5.11 -0.33
N GLY A 650 2.37 -5.82 0.35
CA GLY A 650 3.81 -5.56 0.31
C GLY A 650 4.48 -5.86 -1.04
N GLU A 651 3.81 -6.52 -1.99
CA GLU A 651 4.37 -6.75 -3.33
C GLU A 651 4.28 -5.53 -4.23
N PHE A 652 3.35 -4.59 -3.95
CA PHE A 652 3.14 -3.38 -4.76
C PHE A 652 3.10 -2.10 -3.94
N ARG A 653 3.38 -2.15 -2.64
CA ARG A 653 3.50 -0.99 -1.76
C ARG A 653 4.72 -1.13 -0.82
N PRO A 654 5.41 -0.03 -0.49
CA PRO A 654 5.20 1.33 -1.00
C PRO A 654 5.74 1.54 -2.43
N THR A 655 5.42 2.68 -3.05
CA THR A 655 6.00 3.09 -4.35
C THR A 655 6.43 4.56 -4.35
N LYS A 656 7.13 5.02 -5.38
CA LYS A 656 7.47 6.44 -5.57
C LYS A 656 6.26 7.37 -5.67
N TRP A 657 5.11 6.84 -6.08
CA TRP A 657 3.83 7.57 -6.18
C TRP A 657 2.98 7.43 -4.91
N LEU A 658 3.20 6.35 -4.16
CA LEU A 658 2.52 6.06 -2.91
C LEU A 658 3.56 5.65 -1.84
N PRO A 659 4.38 6.61 -1.36
CA PRO A 659 5.41 6.32 -0.39
C PRO A 659 4.83 5.90 0.95
N LEU A 660 5.59 5.09 1.70
CA LEU A 660 5.28 4.74 3.08
C LEU A 660 5.21 6.03 3.92
N PRO A 661 4.07 6.34 4.56
CA PRO A 661 3.94 7.57 5.33
C PRO A 661 4.61 7.44 6.69
N ASP A 662 5.12 8.55 7.23
CA ASP A 662 5.75 8.59 8.56
C ASP A 662 4.79 8.12 9.66
N ASP A 663 3.52 8.52 9.57
CA ASP A 663 2.43 8.06 10.43
C ASP A 663 1.39 7.30 9.62
N ILE A 664 0.96 6.15 10.14
CA ILE A 664 -0.01 5.28 9.49
C ILE A 664 -1.27 5.27 10.34
N GLN A 665 -2.38 5.74 9.78
CA GLN A 665 -3.67 5.76 10.45
C GLN A 665 -4.72 5.00 9.60
N PRO A 666 -5.49 4.06 10.20
CA PRO A 666 -5.31 3.54 11.56
C PRO A 666 -3.99 2.77 11.70
N SER A 667 -3.37 2.82 12.89
CA SER A 667 -2.10 2.12 13.15
C SER A 667 -2.25 0.62 12.87
N PRO A 668 -1.36 0.02 12.07
CA PRO A 668 -1.38 -1.41 11.77
C PRO A 668 -0.79 -2.26 12.91
N LEU A 669 -0.20 -1.63 13.93
CA LEU A 669 0.39 -2.34 15.08
C LEU A 669 -0.70 -2.86 16.03
N VAL A 670 -0.60 -4.12 16.44
CA VAL A 670 -1.49 -4.73 17.43
C VAL A 670 -0.88 -4.69 18.84
N ALA A 671 -1.73 -4.77 19.87
CA ALA A 671 -1.26 -4.76 21.25
C ALA A 671 -0.36 -5.99 21.54
N PRO A 672 0.75 -5.85 22.29
CA PRO A 672 1.07 -4.77 23.22
C PRO A 672 1.75 -3.55 22.59
N TYR A 673 2.20 -3.63 21.33
CA TYR A 673 2.97 -2.58 20.66
C TYR A 673 2.14 -1.35 20.31
N ALA A 674 0.81 -1.51 20.15
CA ALA A 674 -0.13 -0.39 20.06
C ALA A 674 -0.07 0.60 21.24
N LYS A 675 0.47 0.19 22.41
CA LYS A 675 0.62 1.05 23.60
C LYS A 675 2.01 1.64 23.79
N ALA A 676 3.01 1.22 23.01
CA ALA A 676 4.40 1.67 23.13
C ALA A 676 4.74 2.89 22.24
N ALA A 677 3.72 3.60 21.74
CA ALA A 677 3.84 4.63 20.71
C ALA A 677 4.49 5.94 21.21
N SER A 678 5.83 5.93 21.31
CA SER A 678 6.67 7.11 21.12
C SER A 678 7.37 7.13 19.76
N VAL A 679 7.07 6.15 18.89
CA VAL A 679 7.70 5.94 17.57
C VAL A 679 6.62 6.04 16.48
N CYS A 680 6.85 6.85 15.45
CA CYS A 680 5.96 6.96 14.30
C CYS A 680 5.95 5.63 13.52
N PRO A 681 4.78 4.97 13.31
CA PRO A 681 4.71 3.62 12.73
C PRO A 681 5.46 3.48 11.40
N GLY A 682 5.45 4.49 10.53
CA GLY A 682 6.16 4.46 9.25
C GLY A 682 7.65 4.18 9.38
N SER A 683 8.32 4.86 10.32
CA SER A 683 9.76 4.67 10.55
C SER A 683 10.12 3.26 11.03
N LEU A 684 9.21 2.60 11.76
CA LEU A 684 9.37 1.21 12.18
C LEU A 684 9.28 0.27 10.97
N PHE A 685 8.28 0.49 10.12
CA PHE A 685 8.07 -0.34 8.94
C PHE A 685 9.16 -0.11 7.87
N GLU A 686 9.69 1.10 7.73
CA GLU A 686 10.86 1.38 6.89
C GLU A 686 12.10 0.64 7.41
N ALA A 687 12.29 0.57 8.73
CA ALA A 687 13.44 -0.10 9.33
C ALA A 687 13.46 -1.63 9.13
N ILE A 688 12.30 -2.26 8.91
CA ILE A 688 12.19 -3.69 8.57
C ILE A 688 12.08 -3.92 7.05
N HIS A 689 11.97 -2.86 6.25
CA HIS A 689 11.97 -2.96 4.80
C HIS A 689 13.31 -3.55 4.33
N PRO A 690 13.34 -4.57 3.44
CA PRO A 690 14.58 -5.26 3.05
C PRO A 690 15.66 -4.35 2.46
N LYS A 691 15.23 -3.24 1.87
CA LYS A 691 16.10 -2.20 1.30
C LYS A 691 16.14 -0.89 2.10
N GLY A 692 15.41 -0.81 3.22
CA GLY A 692 15.22 0.45 3.95
C GLY A 692 14.66 1.57 3.06
N SER A 693 13.62 1.25 2.27
CA SER A 693 13.04 2.19 1.30
C SER A 693 11.60 2.48 1.66
N SER A 694 11.22 3.75 1.57
CA SER A 694 9.84 4.22 1.66
C SER A 694 9.15 4.33 0.30
N THR A 695 9.82 3.98 -0.81
CA THR A 695 9.32 4.19 -2.19
C THR A 695 9.44 2.97 -3.10
N GLU A 696 9.82 1.83 -2.55
CA GLU A 696 9.91 0.56 -3.27
C GLU A 696 9.11 -0.51 -2.51
N PRO A 697 8.47 -1.48 -3.21
CA PRO A 697 7.75 -2.54 -2.52
C PRO A 697 8.65 -3.42 -1.66
N TYR A 698 8.07 -3.99 -0.59
CA TYR A 698 8.77 -4.91 0.33
C TYR A 698 9.25 -6.17 -0.41
N MET A 699 8.42 -6.68 -1.30
CA MET A 699 8.60 -7.98 -1.95
C MET A 699 8.26 -7.88 -3.43
N LEU A 700 8.67 -8.89 -4.19
CA LEU A 700 8.34 -9.07 -5.59
C LEU A 700 7.86 -10.51 -5.84
N PRO A 701 6.96 -10.72 -6.82
CA PRO A 701 6.57 -12.04 -7.29
C PRO A 701 7.79 -12.92 -7.59
N ASN A 702 7.79 -14.13 -7.02
CA ASN A 702 8.82 -15.14 -7.23
C ASN A 702 8.32 -16.53 -6.85
N GLY A 703 9.07 -17.58 -7.19
CA GLY A 703 8.74 -18.94 -6.75
C GLY A 703 7.83 -19.70 -7.73
N PRO A 704 7.51 -20.95 -7.39
CA PRO A 704 6.96 -21.92 -8.34
C PRO A 704 5.46 -21.76 -8.62
N ILE A 705 4.76 -20.87 -7.91
CA ILE A 705 3.33 -20.64 -8.15
C ILE A 705 3.07 -19.82 -9.41
N HIS A 706 4.06 -19.02 -9.84
CA HIS A 706 3.95 -18.20 -11.04
C HIS A 706 4.39 -19.00 -12.26
N ASP A 707 3.56 -19.05 -13.30
CA ASP A 707 3.93 -19.62 -14.61
C ASP A 707 5.16 -18.90 -15.19
N ASN A 708 5.28 -17.58 -14.96
CA ASN A 708 6.45 -16.77 -15.27
C ASN A 708 6.56 -15.59 -14.27
N ALA A 709 7.45 -15.73 -13.28
CA ALA A 709 7.68 -14.72 -12.26
C ALA A 709 8.22 -13.37 -12.81
N GLU A 710 9.06 -13.38 -13.85
CA GLU A 710 9.58 -12.14 -14.45
C GLU A 710 8.45 -11.33 -15.09
N SER A 711 7.61 -11.99 -15.88
CA SER A 711 6.40 -11.36 -16.43
C SER A 711 5.40 -10.95 -15.35
N ALA A 712 5.31 -11.69 -14.23
CA ALA A 712 4.47 -11.31 -13.10
C ALA A 712 4.94 -9.99 -12.47
N VAL A 713 6.26 -9.81 -12.30
CA VAL A 713 6.86 -8.54 -11.85
C VAL A 713 6.55 -7.40 -12.82
N GLU A 714 6.70 -7.61 -14.13
CA GLU A 714 6.39 -6.58 -15.14
C GLU A 714 4.91 -6.19 -15.15
N SER A 715 4.02 -7.18 -14.97
CA SER A 715 2.60 -6.91 -14.80
C SER A 715 2.34 -6.17 -13.50
N LEU A 716 2.93 -6.57 -12.37
CA LEU A 716 2.72 -5.89 -11.09
C LEU A 716 3.25 -4.45 -11.08
N ASP A 717 4.37 -4.16 -11.74
CA ASP A 717 4.93 -2.81 -11.84
C ASP A 717 3.92 -1.82 -12.43
N LYS A 718 3.21 -2.20 -13.49
CA LYS A 718 2.13 -1.39 -14.07
C LYS A 718 0.92 -1.26 -13.14
N PHE A 719 0.62 -2.28 -12.33
CA PHE A 719 -0.50 -2.27 -11.39
C PHE A 719 -0.30 -1.22 -10.30
N THR A 720 0.95 -0.93 -9.93
CA THR A 720 1.27 0.12 -8.96
C THR A 720 0.79 1.50 -9.42
N GLU A 721 0.72 1.75 -10.73
CA GLU A 721 0.18 3.00 -11.29
C GLU A 721 -1.31 3.15 -11.01
N PHE A 722 -2.05 2.03 -11.01
CA PHE A 722 -3.48 1.99 -10.66
C PHE A 722 -3.67 2.20 -9.16
N ASP A 723 -2.88 1.50 -8.35
CA ASP A 723 -2.94 1.65 -6.90
C ASP A 723 -2.59 3.07 -6.43
N ALA A 724 -1.76 3.80 -7.19
CA ALA A 724 -1.42 5.17 -6.87
C ALA A 724 -2.54 6.19 -7.17
N GLN A 725 -3.50 5.90 -8.05
CA GLN A 725 -4.57 6.85 -8.41
C GLN A 725 -5.57 7.05 -7.28
N GLU A 726 -5.87 8.28 -6.86
CA GLU A 726 -6.86 8.52 -5.79
C GLU A 726 -8.25 7.95 -6.10
N ASN A 727 -8.64 7.94 -7.38
CA ASN A 727 -9.96 7.49 -7.85
C ASN A 727 -10.02 6.03 -8.33
N VAL A 728 -9.01 5.20 -8.02
CA VAL A 728 -9.02 3.75 -8.31
C VAL A 728 -8.82 2.95 -7.03
N PHE A 729 -9.75 2.07 -6.69
CA PHE A 729 -9.59 1.13 -5.58
C PHE A 729 -9.00 -0.19 -6.07
N ALA A 730 -7.74 -0.44 -5.71
CA ALA A 730 -7.01 -1.65 -6.05
C ALA A 730 -7.30 -2.76 -5.05
N MET A 731 -7.90 -3.84 -5.54
CA MET A 731 -8.25 -5.02 -4.73
C MET A 731 -7.60 -6.27 -5.35
N ILE A 732 -6.68 -6.89 -4.63
CA ILE A 732 -6.18 -8.24 -4.96
C ILE A 732 -7.09 -9.30 -4.34
N ALA A 733 -7.04 -10.53 -4.86
CA ALA A 733 -7.96 -11.60 -4.46
C ALA A 733 -7.81 -12.02 -2.98
N HIS A 734 -6.59 -11.90 -2.44
CA HIS A 734 -6.18 -12.47 -1.17
C HIS A 734 -5.82 -11.44 -0.10
N ASP A 735 -6.33 -10.20 -0.20
CA ASP A 735 -6.05 -9.16 0.79
C ASP A 735 -6.88 -9.35 2.07
N GLU A 736 -6.32 -10.03 3.07
CA GLU A 736 -6.93 -10.19 4.40
C GLU A 736 -7.18 -8.84 5.09
N SER A 737 -6.38 -7.82 4.80
CA SER A 737 -6.47 -6.52 5.46
C SER A 737 -7.74 -5.73 5.12
N LEU A 738 -8.48 -6.15 4.09
CA LEU A 738 -9.73 -5.55 3.64
C LEU A 738 -11.00 -6.18 4.25
N LEU A 739 -10.91 -7.34 4.91
CA LEU A 739 -12.08 -8.09 5.40
C LEU A 739 -13.02 -7.28 6.32
N ASP A 740 -12.45 -6.42 7.17
CA ASP A 740 -13.18 -5.54 8.10
C ASP A 740 -13.28 -4.08 7.59
N VAL A 741 -12.85 -3.82 6.36
CA VAL A 741 -12.92 -2.49 5.71
C VAL A 741 -14.08 -2.42 4.71
N VAL A 742 -14.22 -3.44 3.88
CA VAL A 742 -15.22 -3.44 2.79
C VAL A 742 -16.56 -3.98 3.25
N GLU A 743 -17.61 -3.57 2.56
CA GLU A 743 -18.94 -4.14 2.74
C GLU A 743 -19.17 -5.26 1.72
N PHE A 744 -19.54 -6.44 2.21
CA PHE A 744 -19.85 -7.58 1.37
C PHE A 744 -21.29 -7.57 0.82
N TYR A 745 -21.47 -8.25 -0.30
CA TYR A 745 -22.73 -8.55 -0.95
C TYR A 745 -23.74 -9.05 0.10
N PRO A 746 -24.98 -8.53 0.12
CA PRO A 746 -25.67 -7.83 -0.97
C PRO A 746 -25.42 -6.32 -1.08
N LYS A 747 -24.54 -5.74 -0.25
CA LYS A 747 -24.24 -4.31 -0.33
C LYS A 747 -23.41 -3.98 -1.58
N PRO A 748 -23.59 -2.78 -2.18
CA PRO A 748 -22.78 -2.35 -3.30
C PRO A 748 -21.42 -1.82 -2.83
N ALA A 749 -20.39 -2.09 -3.63
CA ALA A 749 -19.05 -1.55 -3.51
C ALA A 749 -18.89 -0.16 -4.16
N ASN A 750 -19.86 0.29 -4.98
CA ASN A 750 -19.89 1.66 -5.49
C ASN A 750 -19.88 2.69 -4.34
N GLY A 751 -19.30 3.86 -4.57
CA GLY A 751 -19.10 4.89 -3.55
C GLY A 751 -18.02 4.53 -2.52
N TRP A 752 -17.15 3.55 -2.82
CA TRP A 752 -16.03 3.15 -1.96
C TRP A 752 -15.11 4.33 -1.58
N LEU A 753 -15.01 5.34 -2.46
CA LEU A 753 -14.17 6.51 -2.25
C LEU A 753 -14.73 7.39 -1.13
N GLU A 754 -16.02 7.72 -1.21
CA GLU A 754 -16.75 8.45 -0.15
C GLU A 754 -16.75 7.66 1.18
N LYS A 755 -16.86 6.33 1.11
CA LYS A 755 -16.75 5.45 2.29
C LYS A 755 -15.34 5.38 2.88
N GLY A 756 -14.33 5.94 2.20
CA GLY A 756 -12.94 5.99 2.66
C GLY A 756 -12.22 4.63 2.67
N TRP A 757 -12.72 3.62 1.94
CA TRP A 757 -12.17 2.25 2.00
C TRP A 757 -10.71 2.18 1.56
N LYS A 758 -10.35 2.92 0.52
CA LYS A 758 -8.97 2.95 0.01
C LYS A 758 -8.00 3.49 1.07
N GLU A 759 -8.34 4.60 1.71
CA GLU A 759 -7.49 5.21 2.73
C GLU A 759 -7.35 4.28 3.95
N GLN A 760 -8.46 3.73 4.42
CA GLN A 760 -8.48 2.83 5.56
C GLN A 760 -7.69 1.54 5.31
N GLY A 761 -7.81 0.93 4.13
CA GLY A 761 -7.19 -0.36 3.80
C GLY A 761 -5.71 -0.29 3.39
N ARG A 762 -5.26 0.84 2.83
CA ARG A 762 -3.98 0.96 2.09
C ARG A 762 -2.76 0.34 2.76
N TRP A 763 -2.59 0.60 4.05
CA TRP A 763 -1.39 0.24 4.82
C TRP A 763 -1.64 -0.85 5.86
N ARG A 764 -2.85 -1.39 5.93
CA ARG A 764 -3.22 -2.38 6.95
C ARG A 764 -2.51 -3.72 6.80
N PHE A 765 -2.03 -4.06 5.60
CA PHE A 765 -1.21 -5.25 5.35
C PHE A 765 0.08 -5.26 6.20
N LEU A 766 0.59 -4.09 6.63
CA LEU A 766 1.80 -4.00 7.43
C LEU A 766 1.67 -4.69 8.81
N LYS A 767 0.44 -4.94 9.27
CA LYS A 767 0.16 -5.72 10.49
C LYS A 767 0.77 -7.13 10.41
N ASP A 768 0.92 -7.67 9.20
CA ASP A 768 1.42 -9.02 8.97
C ASP A 768 2.94 -9.12 9.21
N PHE A 769 3.63 -7.97 9.34
CA PHE A 769 5.05 -7.89 9.65
C PHE A 769 5.35 -7.64 11.16
N ASP A 770 4.32 -7.55 12.02
CA ASP A 770 4.40 -7.15 13.44
C ASP A 770 5.09 -8.17 14.37
N THR A 771 5.74 -9.19 13.83
CA THR A 771 6.56 -10.15 14.58
C THR A 771 8.05 -9.79 14.61
N ALA A 772 8.49 -8.83 13.78
CA ALA A 772 9.91 -8.45 13.68
C ALA A 772 10.41 -7.58 14.85
N VAL A 773 9.53 -7.08 15.73
CA VAL A 773 9.90 -6.18 16.84
C VAL A 773 10.44 -6.95 18.06
N GLU A 774 10.18 -8.26 18.20
CA GLU A 774 10.66 -9.05 19.34
C GLU A 774 12.20 -9.24 19.37
N THR A 775 12.92 -9.02 18.27
CA THR A 775 14.34 -9.44 18.17
C THR A 775 15.38 -8.33 18.30
N LYS A 776 15.00 -7.07 18.54
CA LYS A 776 15.96 -5.95 18.62
C LYS A 776 16.19 -5.34 20.01
N GLU A 777 15.47 -5.76 21.06
CA GLU A 777 15.68 -5.25 22.42
C GLU A 777 16.47 -6.18 23.36
N THR A 778 17.02 -7.28 22.86
CA THR A 778 17.85 -8.21 23.66
C THR A 778 19.18 -8.55 23.01
N THR A 779 20.02 -7.53 22.76
CA THR A 779 21.49 -7.66 22.77
C THR A 779 22.17 -6.33 23.07
#